data_AF-A0AAX3QMU8-F1
#
_entry.id   AF-A0AAX3QMU8-F1
#
_cell.length_a   1.000
_cell.length_b   1.000
_cell.length_c   1.000
_cell.angle_alpha   90.00
_cell.angle_beta   90.00
_cell.angle_gamma   90.00
#
_symmetry.space_group_name_H-M   'P 1'
#
loop_
_entity.id
_entity.type
_entity.pdbx_description
1 polymer ?
#
loop_
_entity_poly.entity_id
_entity_poly.type
_entity_poly.pdbx_seq_one_letter_code
_entity_poly.pdbx_strand_id
1 'polypeptide(L)'
;MKYIYTLLLGLLITGLSSCMEKKIGGGDQEVEGLRLSLSIAASDVISPLTKAPATDANAINDLNILVYNKDDNSLVKDLYLTNSELKGLSVANDSEVNAIDYDVALQNGSYRVRVIANVGSLSNKSFDEIDRLSYAVTSTNLPQMVMSASSDNVSVSAGKGSAVLSLKRIYAMISVSVNTSGLKDRTIKPLKVSLHQVPATGKLFMNNLIPANPSPSDYITEADMIEFSNPVENVSSMKDNSVFFMYENKQPDGVCLLKDGKYVEAYKTPASLGNTPIKDVATVEADKTCSYIRVEAEYSEMGASGKIVYRFFLGDDAFTNFAVERNAHYNVTLNLTGKGGVDEASWRVTKDFNWDFTVDDIYIGYRIGSISDIQVKLPTDHGWFDNCTWSVEGSNREDFQIGAYDKNTNTIRVITKKTNISSKDHITNTVTITATGKDGKSISKTVTVNQVIRLVDPIAFYKKWDNRELVKVKVREFNKEKRKYEILNSIGPWTATITAGDWFTLSTDDGQSVVGTSKSVTGTGGDIVFNYKPNSSTGSSSTNRYGAIKVTYHNNRCEHMIYLRQGYADTQLLDGGATWSLFNCTTKGSITNAPTQSGYFYQGGASDSYYTPWDVTYGNKHLNWKEKTSEDMRNEKYKWEYGQGPCPSGYKVPAASHYSAIKSATEKNTLFTYGGYVYDDSCPVENTPFGWQWDSEGNAVIDETIDCNPAKGTLMVRSTGEPVNLFFSYGKAVMTEHGSAAEDTGIDEIGIGYLGGGRLLYNTAHRYGAFYWSGSGDSNADTNMLFIDFWYSLNTNVPINVGTLNTNNGMFVRCVRSEK
;
A
#
# COMPACT_ATOMS: atom_id res chain seq x y z
N MET A 1 31.65 -34.83 61.78
CA MET A 1 30.61 -35.67 61.16
C MET A 1 29.26 -35.12 61.60
N LYS A 2 28.50 -34.46 60.72
CA LYS A 2 27.31 -34.96 59.95
C LYS A 2 26.12 -35.34 60.87
N TYR A 3 24.84 -35.00 60.70
CA TYR A 3 23.94 -34.16 59.86
C TYR A 3 22.57 -34.15 60.64
N ILE A 4 21.84 -33.01 60.77
CA ILE A 4 20.53 -32.65 60.12
C ILE A 4 19.35 -33.63 60.35
N TYR A 5 18.07 -33.27 60.55
CA TYR A 5 17.25 -32.13 61.04
C TYR A 5 15.82 -32.69 61.05
N THR A 6 15.00 -32.36 62.05
CA THR A 6 13.59 -32.80 62.18
C THR A 6 12.66 -31.63 61.83
N LEU A 7 11.59 -31.87 61.06
CA LEU A 7 10.51 -30.92 60.82
C LEU A 7 9.17 -31.61 61.16
N LEU A 8 8.41 -31.03 62.10
CA LEU A 8 7.02 -31.42 62.38
C LEU A 8 6.20 -30.19 62.79
N LEU A 9 5.26 -29.85 61.91
CA LEU A 9 3.84 -29.54 62.12
C LEU A 9 3.38 -28.63 63.30
N GLY A 10 2.54 -27.63 62.99
CA GLY A 10 1.47 -27.18 63.90
C GLY A 10 1.07 -25.71 63.81
N LEU A 11 -0.07 -25.46 63.16
CA LEU A 11 -0.95 -24.27 63.15
C LEU A 11 -0.75 -23.19 64.23
N LEU A 12 -0.78 -21.90 63.83
CA LEU A 12 -1.61 -20.86 64.48
C LEU A 12 -1.67 -19.56 63.65
N ILE A 13 -2.91 -19.13 63.38
CA ILE A 13 -3.25 -17.78 62.93
C ILE A 13 -3.20 -16.87 64.16
N THR A 14 -2.22 -15.98 64.25
CA THR A 14 -2.29 -14.73 65.02
C THR A 14 -1.41 -13.70 64.33
N GLY A 15 -2.00 -12.57 63.98
CA GLY A 15 -1.28 -11.40 63.53
C GLY A 15 -0.32 -10.91 64.61
N LEU A 16 0.92 -10.68 64.21
CA LEU A 16 1.88 -9.85 64.91
C LEU A 16 2.40 -8.82 63.92
N SER A 17 1.92 -7.59 64.13
CA SER A 17 2.67 -6.34 64.06
C SER A 17 4.06 -6.44 63.44
N SER A 18 4.18 -5.95 62.21
CA SER A 18 5.44 -5.37 61.73
C SER A 18 5.68 -4.08 62.51
N CYS A 19 6.66 -4.10 63.41
CA CYS A 19 7.24 -2.91 63.99
C CYS A 19 7.87 -2.07 62.88
N MET A 20 7.25 -0.95 62.52
CA MET A 20 7.98 0.14 61.88
C MET A 20 8.82 0.85 62.93
N GLU A 21 10.14 0.84 62.73
CA GLU A 21 11.07 1.70 63.46
C GLU A 21 10.66 3.16 63.26
N LYS A 22 10.36 3.80 64.40
CA LYS A 22 9.98 5.20 64.49
C LYS A 22 11.25 6.04 64.31
N LYS A 23 11.35 6.80 63.21
CA LYS A 23 12.34 7.89 63.10
C LYS A 23 12.02 8.91 64.20
N ILE A 24 12.91 9.03 65.19
CA ILE A 24 12.87 10.05 66.23
C ILE A 24 13.63 11.27 65.71
N GLY A 25 12.92 12.37 65.44
CA GLY A 25 13.54 13.66 65.17
C GLY A 25 12.67 14.60 64.33
N GLY A 26 11.94 15.50 65.00
CA GLY A 26 11.18 16.60 64.40
C GLY A 26 9.76 16.67 64.95
N GLY A 27 9.42 17.73 65.68
CA GLY A 27 8.14 17.86 66.38
C GLY A 27 6.93 17.72 65.43
N ASP A 28 6.07 16.75 65.72
CA ASP A 28 4.80 16.53 65.02
C ASP A 28 3.87 17.73 65.28
N GLN A 29 3.61 18.55 64.25
CA GLN A 29 2.31 19.20 64.15
C GLN A 29 1.34 18.13 63.63
N GLU A 30 0.37 17.72 64.46
CA GLU A 30 -0.74 16.88 64.02
C GLU A 30 -1.60 17.68 63.02
N VAL A 31 -1.32 17.52 61.73
CA VAL A 31 -2.23 17.96 60.67
C VAL A 31 -3.19 16.79 60.40
N GLU A 32 -4.46 16.93 60.74
CA GLU A 32 -5.52 16.01 60.29
C GLU A 32 -5.63 16.11 58.76
N GLY A 33 -5.45 14.98 58.05
CA GLY A 33 -5.46 14.94 56.60
C GLY A 33 -4.59 13.84 55.99
N LEU A 34 -3.88 14.19 54.91
CA LEU A 34 -3.08 13.30 54.07
C LEU A 34 -1.60 13.67 54.12
N ARG A 35 -0.73 12.71 54.44
CA ARG A 35 0.73 12.83 54.25
C ARG A 35 1.14 12.28 52.88
N LEU A 36 1.68 13.14 52.02
CA LEU A 36 2.24 12.78 50.72
C LEU A 36 3.76 12.69 50.80
N SER A 37 4.30 11.49 50.63
CA SER A 37 5.76 11.26 50.57
C SER A 37 6.19 11.24 49.11
N LEU A 38 6.94 12.25 48.67
CA LEU A 38 7.34 12.42 47.28
C LEU A 38 8.82 12.07 47.06
N SER A 39 9.08 11.22 46.06
CA SER A 39 10.40 10.92 45.53
C SER A 39 10.47 11.26 44.03
N ILE A 40 11.65 11.16 43.43
CA ILE A 40 11.88 11.28 42.00
C ILE A 40 12.38 9.94 41.48
N ALA A 41 11.71 9.37 40.48
CA ALA A 41 12.08 8.06 39.97
C ALA A 41 13.47 8.13 39.30
N ALA A 42 14.35 7.20 39.68
CA ALA A 42 15.57 6.97 38.93
C ALA A 42 15.22 6.67 37.45
N SER A 43 16.04 7.18 36.54
CA SER A 43 16.00 6.73 35.15
C SER A 43 16.50 5.28 35.11
N ASP A 44 15.92 4.45 34.23
CA ASP A 44 16.27 3.02 34.12
C ASP A 44 17.73 2.76 33.70
N VAL A 45 18.50 3.80 33.34
CA VAL A 45 19.96 3.75 33.19
C VAL A 45 20.61 5.04 33.76
N ILE A 46 21.65 4.91 34.59
CA ILE A 46 22.41 6.03 35.21
C ILE A 46 23.87 6.04 34.74
N SER A 47 24.31 7.14 34.10
CA SER A 47 25.65 7.78 34.16
C SER A 47 25.64 9.14 33.42
N PRO A 48 26.46 10.15 33.79
CA PRO A 48 26.03 11.56 33.85
C PRO A 48 26.17 12.43 32.56
N LEU A 49 25.09 13.18 32.24
CA LEU A 49 24.86 14.58 31.76
C LEU A 49 25.83 15.26 30.74
N THR A 50 25.46 16.20 29.85
CA THR A 50 24.40 17.25 29.65
C THR A 50 24.01 17.34 28.15
N LYS A 51 22.98 18.04 27.62
CA LYS A 51 22.97 19.50 27.26
C LYS A 51 21.59 20.18 27.45
N ALA A 52 21.16 20.21 28.70
CA ALA A 52 20.83 21.45 29.41
C ALA A 52 21.88 21.55 30.55
N PRO A 53 22.14 22.70 31.21
CA PRO A 53 22.97 22.70 32.41
C PRO A 53 22.56 21.53 33.30
N ALA A 54 23.50 20.73 33.80
CA ALA A 54 23.23 19.52 34.61
C ALA A 54 22.23 19.78 35.76
N THR A 55 22.12 21.05 36.16
CA THR A 55 21.15 21.60 37.09
C THR A 55 19.71 21.56 36.58
N ASP A 56 19.43 21.86 35.31
CA ASP A 56 18.08 22.19 34.82
C ASP A 56 17.22 20.94 34.54
N ALA A 57 17.81 19.88 33.99
CA ALA A 57 17.10 18.60 33.74
C ALA A 57 16.79 17.79 35.02
N ASN A 58 17.36 18.22 36.15
CA ASN A 58 17.24 17.62 37.47
C ASN A 58 16.67 18.58 38.53
N ALA A 59 16.45 19.84 38.17
CA ALA A 59 15.88 20.83 39.07
C ALA A 59 14.37 20.67 39.14
N ILE A 60 13.86 20.79 40.36
CA ILE A 60 12.45 21.05 40.63
C ILE A 60 12.38 22.52 41.02
N ASN A 61 11.87 23.37 40.14
CA ASN A 61 11.75 24.82 40.34
C ASN A 61 10.42 25.19 41.01
N ASP A 62 9.38 24.45 40.68
CA ASP A 62 8.04 24.58 41.24
C ASP A 62 7.35 23.22 41.33
N LEU A 63 6.34 23.12 42.20
CA LEU A 63 5.56 21.90 42.40
C LEU A 63 4.09 22.24 42.64
N ASN A 64 3.21 21.60 41.88
CA ASN A 64 1.77 21.63 42.07
C ASN A 64 1.33 20.33 42.74
N ILE A 65 0.54 20.41 43.81
CA ILE A 65 -0.15 19.28 44.42
C ILE A 65 -1.65 19.57 44.35
N LEU A 66 -2.34 18.82 43.50
CA LEU A 66 -3.76 18.95 43.25
C LEU A 66 -4.48 17.70 43.79
N VAL A 67 -5.48 17.91 44.62
CA VAL A 67 -6.29 16.85 45.23
C VAL A 67 -7.73 17.00 44.79
N TYR A 68 -8.27 15.97 44.15
CA TYR A 68 -9.64 15.91 43.67
C TYR A 68 -10.44 14.89 44.47
N ASN A 69 -11.72 15.15 44.68
CA ASN A 69 -12.65 14.14 45.18
C ASN A 69 -12.78 13.02 44.14
N LYS A 70 -12.70 11.76 44.58
CA LYS A 70 -12.71 10.61 43.69
C LYS A 70 -14.07 10.37 43.01
N ASP A 71 -15.16 10.76 43.65
CA ASP A 71 -16.52 10.46 43.22
C ASP A 71 -17.04 11.46 42.18
N ASP A 72 -16.77 12.76 42.36
CA ASP A 72 -17.30 13.83 41.51
C ASP A 72 -16.22 14.64 40.76
N ASN A 73 -14.93 14.29 40.91
CA ASN A 73 -13.78 14.98 40.33
C ASN A 73 -13.64 16.47 40.73
N SER A 74 -14.35 16.94 41.75
CA SER A 74 -14.23 18.31 42.23
C SER A 74 -12.85 18.56 42.85
N LEU A 75 -12.26 19.72 42.58
CA LEU A 75 -10.99 20.12 43.17
C LEU A 75 -11.20 20.45 44.66
N VAL A 76 -10.54 19.70 45.54
CA VAL A 76 -10.64 19.83 47.01
C VAL A 76 -9.49 20.64 47.56
N LYS A 77 -8.28 20.43 47.03
CA LYS A 77 -7.08 21.16 47.45
C LYS A 77 -6.17 21.43 46.27
N ASP A 78 -5.57 22.62 46.31
CA ASP A 78 -4.62 23.12 45.32
C ASP A 78 -3.49 23.80 46.09
N LEU A 79 -2.28 23.28 45.91
CA LEU A 79 -1.05 23.81 46.50
C LEU A 79 -0.06 24.05 45.37
N TYR A 80 0.46 25.27 45.29
CA TYR A 80 1.58 25.64 44.42
C TYR A 80 2.76 26.04 45.30
N LEU A 81 3.87 25.31 45.19
CA LEU A 81 5.03 25.40 46.08
C LEU A 81 6.26 25.85 45.29
N THR A 82 7.03 26.77 45.86
CA THR A 82 8.28 27.26 45.27
C THR A 82 9.39 27.43 46.32
N ASN A 83 10.65 27.48 45.87
CA ASN A 83 11.80 27.80 46.72
C ASN A 83 11.86 26.93 48.00
N SER A 84 11.83 27.57 49.18
CA SER A 84 11.90 26.89 50.48
C SER A 84 10.73 25.93 50.73
N GLU A 85 9.60 26.11 50.05
CA GLU A 85 8.41 25.26 50.22
C GLU A 85 8.58 23.87 49.58
N LEU A 86 9.56 23.71 48.69
CA LEU A 86 9.95 22.42 48.10
C LEU A 86 10.71 21.52 49.10
N LYS A 87 11.06 22.03 50.29
CA LYS A 87 11.72 21.28 51.38
C LYS A 87 12.95 20.46 50.93
N GLY A 88 13.68 20.93 49.91
CA GLY A 88 14.86 20.25 49.37
C GLY A 88 14.57 19.08 48.41
N LEU A 89 13.33 18.92 47.93
CA LEU A 89 12.98 17.92 46.92
C LEU A 89 13.84 18.10 45.66
N SER A 90 14.56 17.05 45.31
CA SER A 90 15.54 17.02 44.23
C SER A 90 15.75 15.59 43.76
N VAL A 91 16.56 15.40 42.71
CA VAL A 91 16.94 14.06 42.23
C VAL A 91 17.71 13.22 43.25
N ALA A 92 18.19 13.81 44.35
CA ALA A 92 18.78 13.06 45.47
C ALA A 92 17.72 12.34 46.32
N ASN A 93 16.43 12.64 46.12
CA ASN A 93 15.29 11.98 46.77
C ASN A 93 14.77 10.86 45.86
N ASP A 94 15.58 9.85 45.60
CA ASP A 94 15.38 8.82 44.57
C ASP A 94 14.61 7.56 45.01
N SER A 95 14.17 7.50 46.27
CA SER A 95 13.48 6.36 46.85
C SER A 95 12.46 6.79 47.90
N GLU A 96 11.68 5.85 48.43
CA GLU A 96 10.77 6.10 49.55
C GLU A 96 11.52 6.48 50.85
N VAL A 97 12.75 5.99 51.03
CA VAL A 97 13.53 6.17 52.27
C VAL A 97 13.98 7.61 52.50
N ASN A 98 14.24 8.32 51.39
CA ASN A 98 14.66 9.71 51.32
C ASN A 98 13.58 10.61 50.69
N ALA A 99 12.33 10.16 50.63
CA ALA A 99 11.21 10.97 50.17
C ALA A 99 10.98 12.19 51.07
N ILE A 100 10.40 13.24 50.50
CA ILE A 100 10.03 14.47 51.20
C ILE A 100 8.54 14.46 51.51
N ASP A 101 8.19 14.70 52.77
CA ASP A 101 6.81 14.68 53.23
C ASP A 101 6.11 16.05 53.09
N TYR A 102 4.92 16.02 52.51
CA TYR A 102 4.00 17.14 52.39
C TYR A 102 2.67 16.79 53.07
N ASP A 103 2.33 17.52 54.13
CA ASP A 103 1.08 17.33 54.85
C ASP A 103 -0.02 18.22 54.23
N VAL A 104 -1.11 17.60 53.81
CA VAL A 104 -2.25 18.23 53.15
C VAL A 104 -3.50 18.06 54.02
N ALA A 105 -4.00 19.16 54.58
CA ALA A 105 -5.21 19.15 55.40
C ALA A 105 -6.43 18.74 54.56
N LEU A 106 -7.05 17.61 54.90
CA LEU A 106 -8.18 16.99 54.20
C LEU A 106 -9.13 16.34 55.21
N GLN A 107 -10.42 16.30 54.85
CA GLN A 107 -11.43 15.57 55.63
C GLN A 107 -11.37 14.07 55.32
N ASN A 108 -12.13 13.26 56.07
CA ASN A 108 -12.30 11.86 55.73
C ASN A 108 -12.98 11.73 54.36
N GLY A 109 -12.41 10.90 53.48
CA GLY A 109 -12.90 10.76 52.11
C GLY A 109 -11.95 9.97 51.20
N SER A 110 -12.39 9.78 49.96
CA SER A 110 -11.59 9.17 48.89
C SER A 110 -11.21 10.23 47.85
N TYR A 111 -9.95 10.22 47.42
CA TYR A 111 -9.34 11.27 46.64
C TYR A 111 -8.48 10.72 45.49
N ARG A 112 -8.27 11.57 44.49
CA ARG A 112 -7.25 11.44 43.46
C ARG A 112 -6.22 12.55 43.63
N VAL A 113 -4.96 12.22 43.49
CA VAL A 113 -3.84 13.15 43.64
C VAL A 113 -3.10 13.27 42.32
N ARG A 114 -2.76 14.51 41.94
CA ARG A 114 -1.88 14.85 40.83
C ARG A 114 -0.77 15.73 41.36
N VAL A 115 0.47 15.32 41.09
CA VAL A 115 1.67 16.07 41.44
C VAL A 115 2.39 16.40 40.15
N ILE A 116 2.63 17.69 39.90
CA ILE A 116 3.25 18.17 38.66
C ILE A 116 4.33 19.19 38.99
N ALA A 117 5.54 18.97 38.49
CA ALA A 117 6.67 19.87 38.69
C ALA A 117 7.06 20.60 37.39
N ASN A 118 7.62 21.81 37.54
CA ASN A 118 8.21 22.63 36.48
C ASN A 118 7.22 23.12 35.41
N VAL A 119 6.03 23.53 35.84
CA VAL A 119 4.94 23.93 34.94
C VAL A 119 4.33 25.29 35.31
N GLY A 120 4.85 25.95 36.34
CA GLY A 120 4.21 27.10 36.96
C GLY A 120 2.91 26.72 37.66
N SER A 121 2.12 27.71 38.08
CA SER A 121 0.87 27.46 38.81
C SER A 121 -0.22 26.88 37.89
N LEU A 122 -0.83 25.78 38.34
CA LEU A 122 -1.96 25.10 37.69
C LEU A 122 -3.29 25.35 38.41
N SER A 123 -3.41 26.48 39.12
CA SER A 123 -4.51 26.68 40.04
C SER A 123 -5.89 26.69 39.41
N ASN A 124 -6.89 26.17 40.14
CA ASN A 124 -8.31 26.06 39.74
C ASN A 124 -8.59 25.27 38.45
N LYS A 125 -7.69 24.38 38.01
CA LYS A 125 -7.96 23.47 36.90
C LYS A 125 -8.82 22.30 37.35
N SER A 126 -9.73 21.85 36.50
CA SER A 126 -10.48 20.62 36.71
C SER A 126 -9.61 19.38 36.51
N PHE A 127 -10.05 18.24 37.05
CA PHE A 127 -9.38 16.96 36.88
C PHE A 127 -9.18 16.61 35.39
N ASP A 128 -10.22 16.79 34.57
CA ASP A 128 -10.16 16.48 33.14
C ASP A 128 -9.22 17.40 32.38
N GLU A 129 -9.11 18.68 32.75
CA GLU A 129 -8.13 19.60 32.18
C GLU A 129 -6.69 19.19 32.50
N ILE A 130 -6.43 18.69 33.72
CA ILE A 130 -5.11 18.20 34.13
C ILE A 130 -4.74 16.91 33.42
N ASP A 131 -5.65 15.93 33.36
CA ASP A 131 -5.38 14.63 32.73
C ASP A 131 -5.20 14.74 31.21
N ARG A 132 -5.77 15.78 30.59
CA ARG A 132 -5.61 16.08 29.16
C ARG A 132 -4.48 17.06 28.83
N LEU A 133 -3.77 17.56 29.85
CA LEU A 133 -2.77 18.60 29.65
C LEU A 133 -1.58 18.07 28.83
N SER A 134 -1.13 18.90 27.90
CA SER A 134 0.01 18.62 27.04
C SER A 134 0.92 19.84 26.96
N TYR A 135 2.23 19.60 26.86
CA TYR A 135 3.23 20.63 26.79
C TYR A 135 3.92 20.58 25.43
N ALA A 136 3.94 21.71 24.72
CA ALA A 136 4.72 21.83 23.50
C ALA A 136 6.22 21.83 23.82
N VAL A 137 7.04 21.53 22.81
CA VAL A 137 8.48 21.82 22.88
C VAL A 137 8.72 23.34 23.01
N THR A 138 9.87 23.72 23.57
CA THR A 138 10.29 25.12 23.67
C THR A 138 10.64 25.71 22.30
N SER A 139 10.93 27.01 22.24
CA SER A 139 11.43 27.66 21.02
C SER A 139 12.76 27.10 20.50
N THR A 140 13.46 26.30 21.32
CA THR A 140 14.69 25.58 20.94
C THR A 140 14.44 24.08 20.76
N ASN A 141 13.19 23.67 20.52
CA ASN A 141 12.75 22.29 20.30
C ASN A 141 13.01 21.32 21.47
N LEU A 142 13.31 21.82 22.66
CA LEU A 142 13.49 20.97 23.85
C LEU A 142 12.14 20.66 24.49
N PRO A 143 11.94 19.45 25.04
CA PRO A 143 10.85 19.21 25.97
C PRO A 143 10.87 20.23 27.11
N GLN A 144 9.69 20.61 27.61
CA GLN A 144 9.62 21.22 28.92
C GLN A 144 10.03 20.15 29.95
N MET A 145 10.90 20.51 30.91
CA MET A 145 11.48 19.59 31.90
C MET A 145 10.45 19.18 32.98
N VAL A 146 9.24 18.83 32.54
CA VAL A 146 8.08 18.50 33.36
C VAL A 146 8.25 17.10 33.94
N MET A 147 7.94 17.00 35.23
CA MET A 147 7.81 15.72 35.91
C MET A 147 6.42 15.60 36.52
N SER A 148 5.90 14.38 36.58
CA SER A 148 4.57 14.13 37.12
C SER A 148 4.48 12.83 37.89
N ALA A 149 3.59 12.79 38.86
CA ALA A 149 3.18 11.62 39.60
C ALA A 149 1.68 11.69 39.90
N SER A 150 1.04 10.54 40.01
CA SER A 150 -0.40 10.49 40.26
C SER A 150 -0.80 9.24 41.05
N SER A 151 -1.93 9.35 41.75
CA SER A 151 -2.66 8.20 42.28
C SER A 151 -4.15 8.50 42.24
N ASP A 152 -4.95 7.55 41.77
CA ASP A 152 -6.42 7.65 41.75
C ASP A 152 -7.09 7.03 42.99
N ASN A 153 -6.29 6.51 43.91
CA ASN A 153 -6.74 5.71 45.05
C ASN A 153 -6.06 6.17 46.35
N VAL A 154 -6.35 7.40 46.77
CA VAL A 154 -5.90 7.95 48.06
C VAL A 154 -7.11 8.06 48.98
N SER A 155 -6.96 7.75 50.26
CA SER A 155 -8.05 7.88 51.23
C SER A 155 -7.56 8.42 52.56
N VAL A 156 -8.40 9.23 53.20
CA VAL A 156 -8.21 9.73 54.56
C VAL A 156 -9.31 9.14 55.42
N SER A 157 -8.92 8.46 56.50
CA SER A 157 -9.85 7.81 57.42
C SER A 157 -9.43 8.09 58.86
N ALA A 158 -10.40 8.39 59.72
CA ALA A 158 -10.13 8.83 61.10
C ALA A 158 -9.11 10.00 61.17
N GLY A 159 -9.19 10.93 60.23
CA GLY A 159 -8.32 12.11 60.13
C GLY A 159 -6.90 11.83 59.65
N LYS A 160 -6.60 10.60 59.20
CA LYS A 160 -5.25 10.21 58.76
C LYS A 160 -5.28 9.44 57.43
N GLY A 161 -4.37 9.80 56.52
CA GLY A 161 -4.11 9.09 55.28
C GLY A 161 -2.64 9.28 54.86
N SER A 162 -2.12 8.37 54.06
CA SER A 162 -0.79 8.50 53.46
C SER A 162 -0.78 8.02 52.01
N ALA A 163 0.07 8.62 51.19
CA ALA A 163 0.36 8.15 49.84
C ALA A 163 1.81 8.44 49.46
N VAL A 164 2.45 7.46 48.83
CA VAL A 164 3.83 7.56 48.33
C VAL A 164 3.76 7.69 46.82
N LEU A 165 4.35 8.75 46.27
CA LEU A 165 4.35 9.02 44.84
C LEU A 165 5.77 9.33 44.36
N SER A 166 6.09 8.86 43.15
CA SER A 166 7.39 9.11 42.53
C SER A 166 7.22 9.87 41.23
N LEU A 167 7.81 11.08 41.17
CA LEU A 167 7.82 11.94 39.99
C LEU A 167 8.63 11.29 38.87
N LYS A 168 7.99 11.15 37.69
CA LYS A 168 8.62 10.68 36.46
C LYS A 168 8.66 11.80 35.44
N ARG A 169 9.76 11.90 34.70
CA ARG A 169 9.85 12.77 33.51
C ARG A 169 8.79 12.34 32.49
N ILE A 170 8.20 13.31 31.79
CA ILE A 170 7.32 13.01 30.64
C ILE A 170 8.09 12.91 29.31
N TYR A 171 9.41 12.97 29.38
CA TYR A 171 10.35 12.96 28.27
C TYR A 171 11.44 11.92 28.49
N ALA A 172 12.15 11.56 27.43
CA ALA A 172 13.26 10.64 27.38
C ALA A 172 14.59 11.36 27.13
N MET A 173 15.69 10.67 27.44
CA MET A 173 17.05 11.10 27.18
C MET A 173 17.75 10.14 26.23
N ILE A 174 18.57 10.65 25.32
CA ILE A 174 19.29 9.84 24.34
C ILE A 174 20.75 10.26 24.28
N SER A 175 21.64 9.31 24.57
CA SER A 175 23.08 9.42 24.36
C SER A 175 23.48 8.59 23.14
N VAL A 176 24.34 9.15 22.29
CA VAL A 176 24.80 8.49 21.07
C VAL A 176 26.31 8.29 21.12
N SER A 177 26.75 7.09 20.76
CA SER A 177 28.15 6.73 20.55
C SER A 177 28.35 6.22 19.13
N VAL A 178 29.50 6.54 18.54
CA VAL A 178 29.94 6.04 17.24
C VAL A 178 31.29 5.39 17.42
N ASN A 179 31.34 4.07 17.28
CA ASN A 179 32.54 3.28 17.43
C ASN A 179 33.08 2.88 16.05
N THR A 180 34.27 3.38 15.72
CA THR A 180 34.96 3.19 14.43
C THR A 180 36.13 2.20 14.53
N SER A 181 36.39 1.63 15.72
CA SER A 181 37.59 0.80 15.97
C SER A 181 37.61 -0.51 15.17
N GLY A 182 36.48 -0.94 14.61
CA GLY A 182 36.36 -2.16 13.83
C GLY A 182 36.60 -1.98 12.33
N LEU A 183 36.90 -0.77 11.86
CA LEU A 183 37.13 -0.49 10.44
C LEU A 183 38.50 -1.00 9.96
N LYS A 184 38.57 -1.40 8.69
CA LYS A 184 39.82 -1.83 8.02
C LYS A 184 40.00 -1.06 6.71
N ASP A 185 41.21 -0.54 6.51
CA ASP A 185 41.68 0.12 5.27
C ASP A 185 40.91 1.39 4.83
N ARG A 186 40.12 1.98 5.73
CA ARG A 186 39.29 3.17 5.48
C ARG A 186 39.12 3.97 6.76
N THR A 187 38.74 5.24 6.64
CA THR A 187 38.34 6.08 7.78
C THR A 187 36.92 6.57 7.61
N ILE A 188 36.16 6.56 8.70
CA ILE A 188 34.84 7.18 8.80
C ILE A 188 34.92 8.13 9.99
N LYS A 189 34.77 9.43 9.75
CA LYS A 189 34.92 10.45 10.77
C LYS A 189 33.63 11.24 10.95
N PRO A 190 32.88 11.06 12.04
CA PRO A 190 31.63 11.80 12.29
C PRO A 190 31.82 13.32 12.22
N LEU A 191 30.86 13.99 11.57
CA LEU A 191 30.75 15.43 11.40
C LEU A 191 29.56 16.01 12.16
N LYS A 192 28.43 15.31 12.13
CA LYS A 192 27.18 15.75 12.76
C LYS A 192 26.42 14.55 13.31
N VAL A 193 25.87 14.69 14.50
CA VAL A 193 24.86 13.78 15.06
C VAL A 193 23.60 14.58 15.32
N SER A 194 22.43 14.07 14.94
CA SER A 194 21.16 14.79 15.10
C SER A 194 20.00 13.86 15.41
N LEU A 195 19.02 14.38 16.16
CA LEU A 195 17.79 13.69 16.52
C LEU A 195 16.64 14.18 15.63
N HIS A 196 15.88 13.25 15.04
CA HIS A 196 14.86 13.56 14.05
C HIS A 196 13.50 12.92 14.39
N GLN A 197 12.43 13.53 13.85
CA GLN A 197 11.00 13.14 13.98
C GLN A 197 10.59 12.84 15.41
N VAL A 198 10.72 13.84 16.28
CA VAL A 198 10.25 13.75 17.67
C VAL A 198 8.86 14.38 17.81
N PRO A 199 8.01 13.93 18.74
CA PRO A 199 6.72 14.56 18.99
C PRO A 199 6.87 16.04 19.37
N ALA A 200 6.05 16.90 18.77
CA ALA A 200 6.05 18.33 19.05
C ALA A 200 5.39 18.67 20.41
N THR A 201 4.60 17.75 20.96
CA THR A 201 3.94 17.88 22.27
C THR A 201 4.12 16.62 23.11
N GLY A 202 4.14 16.78 24.43
CA GLY A 202 4.19 15.70 25.41
C GLY A 202 2.95 15.72 26.29
N LYS A 203 2.20 14.61 26.31
CA LYS A 203 1.04 14.43 27.20
C LYS A 203 1.49 14.11 28.62
N LEU A 204 0.86 14.75 29.59
CA LEU A 204 1.25 14.68 31.00
C LEU A 204 1.04 13.27 31.60
N PHE A 205 -0.18 12.73 31.53
CA PHE A 205 -0.53 11.43 32.13
C PHE A 205 -0.94 10.35 31.11
N MET A 206 -1.15 10.73 29.84
CA MET A 206 -1.53 9.80 28.77
C MET A 206 -0.33 9.39 27.91
N ASN A 207 -0.43 8.22 27.27
CA ASN A 207 0.53 7.80 26.25
C ASN A 207 0.64 8.83 25.13
N ASN A 208 1.88 9.07 24.71
CA ASN A 208 2.24 10.03 23.68
C ASN A 208 2.87 9.31 22.48
N LEU A 209 2.45 9.70 21.28
CA LEU A 209 2.98 9.19 20.01
C LEU A 209 2.67 10.20 18.91
N ILE A 210 3.48 10.17 17.85
CA ILE A 210 3.14 10.82 16.58
C ILE A 210 2.07 9.97 15.87
N PRO A 211 0.92 10.53 15.45
CA PRO A 211 -0.16 9.74 14.85
C PRO A 211 0.26 9.16 13.48
N ALA A 212 -0.43 8.09 13.04
CA ALA A 212 -0.10 7.37 11.80
C ALA A 212 -0.15 8.23 10.53
N ASN A 213 -1.00 9.26 10.52
CA ASN A 213 -1.09 10.26 9.45
C ASN A 213 -0.75 11.65 10.02
N PRO A 214 0.55 11.93 10.26
CA PRO A 214 0.95 13.12 10.99
C PRO A 214 0.83 14.38 10.15
N SER A 215 0.37 15.45 10.79
CA SER A 215 0.48 16.81 10.28
C SER A 215 1.84 17.41 10.64
N PRO A 216 2.34 18.43 9.92
CA PRO A 216 3.61 19.10 10.26
C PRO A 216 3.68 19.71 11.67
N SER A 217 2.53 19.88 12.34
CA SER A 217 2.43 20.34 13.74
C SER A 217 2.66 19.24 14.77
N ASP A 218 2.61 17.96 14.36
CA ASP A 218 2.65 16.82 15.30
C ASP A 218 4.08 16.41 15.66
N TYR A 219 5.05 16.76 14.81
CA TYR A 219 6.45 16.35 14.96
C TYR A 219 7.42 17.47 14.60
N ILE A 220 8.64 17.36 15.12
CA ILE A 220 9.77 18.20 14.75
C ILE A 220 10.71 17.38 13.87
N THR A 221 10.98 17.84 12.65
CA THR A 221 11.81 17.12 11.67
C THR A 221 13.23 16.88 12.18
N GLU A 222 13.94 17.93 12.57
CA GLU A 222 15.26 17.87 13.21
C GLU A 222 15.13 18.63 14.55
N ALA A 223 15.11 17.88 15.65
CA ALA A 223 14.86 18.43 16.98
C ALA A 223 16.10 19.14 17.53
N ASP A 224 17.25 18.49 17.42
CA ASP A 224 18.51 18.97 17.95
C ASP A 224 19.69 18.33 17.20
N MET A 225 20.85 18.97 17.28
CA MET A 225 22.07 18.54 16.61
C MET A 225 23.34 18.90 17.37
N ILE A 226 24.36 18.07 17.15
CA ILE A 226 25.72 18.27 17.59
C ILE A 226 26.59 18.24 16.35
N GLU A 227 27.23 19.36 16.07
CA GLU A 227 28.13 19.51 14.94
C GLU A 227 29.57 19.67 15.45
N PHE A 228 30.48 18.92 14.85
CA PHE A 228 31.89 18.97 15.19
C PHE A 228 32.59 19.95 14.25
N SER A 229 33.38 20.88 14.80
CA SER A 229 34.12 21.86 14.00
C SER A 229 35.11 21.21 13.03
N ASN A 230 35.56 19.98 13.34
CA ASN A 230 36.33 19.11 12.46
C ASN A 230 35.83 17.66 12.61
N PRO A 231 35.95 16.80 11.58
CA PRO A 231 35.62 15.39 11.69
C PRO A 231 36.37 14.72 12.85
N VAL A 232 35.64 14.01 13.72
CA VAL A 232 36.21 13.32 14.89
C VAL A 232 36.50 11.84 14.58
N GLU A 233 37.48 11.24 15.25
CA GLU A 233 37.83 9.81 15.01
C GLU A 233 36.74 8.85 15.48
N ASN A 234 36.10 9.16 16.61
CA ASN A 234 34.98 8.42 17.17
C ASN A 234 34.09 9.35 18.00
N VAL A 235 32.90 8.85 18.36
CA VAL A 235 32.03 9.48 19.36
C VAL A 235 31.96 8.50 20.53
N SER A 236 32.87 8.60 21.49
CA SER A 236 32.89 7.77 22.70
C SER A 236 31.90 8.33 23.73
N SER A 237 30.63 7.99 23.55
CA SER A 237 29.56 8.18 24.53
C SER A 237 29.55 9.56 25.19
N MET A 238 29.48 10.65 24.42
CA MET A 238 29.19 12.00 24.94
C MET A 238 29.82 12.31 26.32
N LYS A 239 31.06 11.85 26.57
CA LYS A 239 31.75 12.04 27.84
C LYS A 239 32.06 13.53 28.10
N ASP A 240 31.85 14.34 27.07
CA ASP A 240 31.73 15.79 27.13
C ASP A 240 30.31 16.22 26.69
N ASN A 241 29.33 16.08 27.58
CA ASN A 241 28.24 17.04 27.68
C ASN A 241 27.26 17.23 26.48
N SER A 242 26.79 16.18 25.76
CA SER A 242 25.70 16.41 24.75
C SER A 242 24.56 15.35 24.56
N VAL A 243 23.77 15.00 25.57
CA VAL A 243 22.51 14.22 25.53
C VAL A 243 21.39 14.96 24.76
N PHE A 244 20.61 14.23 23.97
CA PHE A 244 19.36 14.72 23.34
C PHE A 244 18.13 14.44 24.21
N PHE A 245 17.09 15.27 24.04
CA PHE A 245 15.81 15.14 24.75
C PHE A 245 14.64 15.06 23.77
N MET A 246 13.64 14.23 24.07
CA MET A 246 12.38 14.21 23.34
C MET A 246 11.23 13.77 24.24
N TYR A 247 10.00 14.18 23.93
CA TYR A 247 8.83 13.57 24.55
C TYR A 247 8.69 12.10 24.14
N GLU A 248 7.95 11.33 24.95
CA GLU A 248 7.61 9.94 24.65
C GLU A 248 7.02 9.79 23.24
N ASN A 249 7.48 8.78 22.52
CA ASN A 249 6.94 8.39 21.22
C ASN A 249 6.69 6.88 21.21
N LYS A 250 5.57 6.46 21.80
CA LYS A 250 5.20 5.06 22.01
C LYS A 250 4.57 4.46 20.75
N GLN A 251 5.36 4.34 19.69
CA GLN A 251 4.95 3.71 18.43
C GLN A 251 4.71 2.20 18.62
N PRO A 252 3.75 1.60 17.88
CA PRO A 252 3.59 0.16 17.87
C PRO A 252 4.81 -0.54 17.25
N ASP A 253 4.94 -1.84 17.51
CA ASP A 253 5.95 -2.66 16.84
C ASP A 253 5.71 -2.69 15.33
N GLY A 254 6.79 -2.58 14.57
CA GLY A 254 6.78 -2.70 13.11
C GLY A 254 7.17 -4.11 12.66
N VAL A 255 7.65 -4.20 11.41
CA VAL A 255 8.08 -5.46 10.79
C VAL A 255 9.55 -5.43 10.40
N CYS A 256 10.17 -6.61 10.33
CA CYS A 256 11.54 -6.79 9.88
C CYS A 256 11.69 -8.11 9.12
N LEU A 257 12.57 -8.12 8.11
CA LEU A 257 12.83 -9.32 7.33
C LEU A 257 13.56 -10.36 8.18
N LEU A 258 12.99 -11.56 8.25
CA LEU A 258 13.64 -12.74 8.83
C LEU A 258 14.24 -13.58 7.68
N LYS A 259 15.57 -13.69 7.65
CA LYS A 259 16.30 -14.49 6.66
C LYS A 259 17.19 -15.50 7.38
N ASP A 260 17.05 -16.79 7.06
CA ASP A 260 17.82 -17.87 7.68
C ASP A 260 17.74 -17.87 9.22
N GLY A 261 16.55 -17.53 9.76
CA GLY A 261 16.30 -17.44 11.20
C GLY A 261 16.92 -16.23 11.90
N LYS A 262 17.44 -15.24 11.16
CA LYS A 262 18.02 -14.00 11.69
C LYS A 262 17.35 -12.77 11.09
N TYR A 263 17.15 -11.76 11.92
CA TYR A 263 16.65 -10.47 11.44
C TYR A 263 17.71 -9.72 10.63
N VAL A 264 17.25 -9.00 9.61
CA VAL A 264 18.09 -8.15 8.76
C VAL A 264 17.72 -6.69 9.03
N GLU A 265 18.55 -6.00 9.81
CA GLU A 265 18.31 -4.62 10.30
C GLU A 265 17.92 -3.61 9.21
N ALA A 266 18.45 -3.76 7.99
CA ALA A 266 18.12 -2.95 6.81
C ALA A 266 16.62 -2.94 6.45
N TYR A 267 15.84 -3.89 6.97
CA TYR A 267 14.41 -4.04 6.74
C TYR A 267 13.54 -3.71 7.96
N LYS A 268 14.10 -3.14 9.04
CA LYS A 268 13.30 -2.59 10.14
C LYS A 268 12.38 -1.49 9.61
N THR A 269 11.07 -1.75 9.62
CA THR A 269 10.05 -0.95 8.93
C THR A 269 8.95 -0.51 9.92
N PRO A 270 8.67 0.79 10.06
CA PRO A 270 7.56 1.30 10.86
C PRO A 270 6.21 0.67 10.51
N ALA A 271 5.33 0.49 11.51
CA ALA A 271 3.98 -0.06 11.29
C ALA A 271 3.10 0.80 10.38
N SER A 272 3.36 2.12 10.30
CA SER A 272 2.68 3.06 9.39
C SER A 272 2.87 2.72 7.91
N LEU A 273 3.94 1.99 7.56
CA LEU A 273 4.24 1.55 6.20
C LEU A 273 3.68 0.15 5.87
N GLY A 274 2.91 -0.43 6.79
CA GLY A 274 2.28 -1.74 6.63
C GLY A 274 3.17 -2.92 7.05
N ASN A 275 2.81 -4.12 6.60
CA ASN A 275 3.39 -5.37 7.08
C ASN A 275 4.49 -5.97 6.18
N THR A 276 4.88 -5.27 5.11
CA THR A 276 5.92 -5.71 4.19
C THR A 276 7.27 -5.11 4.63
N PRO A 277 8.32 -5.92 4.87
CA PRO A 277 9.63 -5.38 5.19
C PRO A 277 10.21 -4.57 4.01
N ILE A 278 10.61 -3.31 4.26
CA ILE A 278 11.08 -2.36 3.25
C ILE A 278 12.49 -1.87 3.62
N LYS A 279 13.36 -1.79 2.61
CA LYS A 279 14.71 -1.18 2.74
C LYS A 279 14.89 0.09 1.90
N ASP A 280 13.90 0.43 1.07
CA ASP A 280 13.96 1.57 0.15
C ASP A 280 14.09 2.91 0.91
N VAL A 281 15.01 3.76 0.44
CA VAL A 281 15.34 5.03 1.11
C VAL A 281 14.15 5.99 1.03
N ALA A 282 13.60 6.21 -0.16
CA ALA A 282 12.56 7.22 -0.37
C ALA A 282 11.27 6.89 0.39
N THR A 283 10.90 5.61 0.43
CA THR A 283 9.72 5.12 1.14
C THR A 283 9.85 5.31 2.65
N VAL A 284 10.98 4.92 3.25
CA VAL A 284 11.18 5.05 4.70
C VAL A 284 11.42 6.50 5.11
N GLU A 285 12.13 7.29 4.30
CA GLU A 285 12.28 8.72 4.54
C GLU A 285 10.98 9.51 4.38
N ALA A 286 9.94 8.97 3.74
CA ALA A 286 8.63 9.61 3.69
C ALA A 286 7.85 9.46 5.02
N ASP A 287 8.12 8.40 5.80
CA ASP A 287 7.50 8.21 7.11
C ASP A 287 7.93 9.31 8.10
N LYS A 288 6.99 9.70 8.97
CA LYS A 288 7.20 10.75 9.98
C LYS A 288 6.80 10.32 11.39
N THR A 289 6.52 9.03 11.59
CA THR A 289 5.94 8.53 12.85
C THR A 289 7.00 8.12 13.85
N CYS A 290 8.11 7.54 13.38
CA CYS A 290 9.15 6.98 14.22
C CYS A 290 10.37 7.91 14.35
N SER A 291 10.85 8.08 15.58
CA SER A 291 12.03 8.90 15.87
C SER A 291 13.33 8.15 15.57
N TYR A 292 14.32 8.84 15.00
CA TYR A 292 15.61 8.23 14.66
C TYR A 292 16.79 9.17 14.92
N ILE A 293 17.97 8.59 15.02
CA ILE A 293 19.24 9.33 15.04
C ILE A 293 19.86 9.29 13.66
N ARG A 294 20.40 10.44 13.24
CA ARG A 294 21.18 10.59 12.02
C ARG A 294 22.62 10.96 12.36
N VAL A 295 23.57 10.20 11.81
CA VAL A 295 25.02 10.46 11.91
C VAL A 295 25.54 10.76 10.51
N GLU A 296 26.04 11.97 10.29
CA GLU A 296 26.75 12.36 9.07
C GLU A 296 28.26 12.25 9.32
N ALA A 297 29.01 11.67 8.38
CA ALA A 297 30.44 11.46 8.51
C ALA A 297 31.17 11.63 7.18
N GLU A 298 32.44 11.98 7.26
CA GLU A 298 33.36 11.88 6.13
C GLU A 298 33.84 10.43 5.98
N TYR A 299 33.87 9.95 4.74
CA TYR A 299 34.42 8.67 4.36
C TYR A 299 35.68 8.87 3.55
N SER A 300 36.72 8.05 3.80
CA SER A 300 37.85 7.95 2.88
C SER A 300 38.44 6.53 2.81
N GLU A 301 38.82 6.11 1.60
CA GLU A 301 39.49 4.83 1.30
C GLU A 301 40.39 5.02 0.08
N MET A 302 41.68 4.65 0.17
CA MET A 302 42.62 4.60 -0.97
C MET A 302 42.56 5.79 -1.96
N GLY A 303 42.47 7.02 -1.44
CA GLY A 303 42.43 8.25 -2.23
C GLY A 303 41.04 8.64 -2.78
N ALA A 304 40.01 7.89 -2.41
CA ALA A 304 38.60 8.18 -2.70
C ALA A 304 37.93 8.74 -1.42
N SER A 305 37.06 9.73 -1.55
CA SER A 305 36.39 10.36 -0.41
C SER A 305 34.93 10.73 -0.70
N GLY A 306 34.17 11.03 0.36
CA GLY A 306 32.80 11.53 0.23
C GLY A 306 32.08 11.57 1.56
N LYS A 307 30.77 11.83 1.52
CA LYS A 307 29.92 11.81 2.71
C LYS A 307 29.20 10.48 2.83
N ILE A 308 29.07 10.01 4.06
CA ILE A 308 28.23 8.85 4.40
C ILE A 308 27.31 9.25 5.56
N VAL A 309 26.05 8.82 5.47
CA VAL A 309 25.03 9.11 6.47
C VAL A 309 24.45 7.80 6.98
N TYR A 310 24.47 7.64 8.29
CA TYR A 310 23.85 6.53 9.00
C TYR A 310 22.57 6.99 9.68
N ARG A 311 21.51 6.18 9.57
CA ARG A 311 20.24 6.36 10.28
C ARG A 311 19.90 5.10 11.05
N PHE A 312 19.37 5.26 12.26
CA PHE A 312 18.81 4.15 13.03
C PHE A 312 17.64 4.63 13.88
N PHE A 313 16.52 3.92 13.77
CA PHE A 313 15.34 4.16 14.58
C PHE A 313 15.62 3.90 16.06
N LEU A 314 15.04 4.74 16.91
CA LEU A 314 15.02 4.53 18.35
C LEU A 314 13.98 3.46 18.70
N GLY A 315 14.20 2.81 19.84
CA GLY A 315 13.41 1.69 20.34
C GLY A 315 14.27 0.74 21.16
N ASP A 316 13.64 -0.26 21.77
CA ASP A 316 14.31 -1.23 22.66
C ASP A 316 15.18 -2.24 21.89
N ASP A 317 15.00 -2.35 20.58
CA ASP A 317 15.76 -3.24 19.70
C ASP A 317 16.08 -2.61 18.33
N ALA A 318 16.94 -3.28 17.56
CA ALA A 318 17.32 -2.86 16.21
C ALA A 318 16.45 -3.49 15.09
N PHE A 319 15.33 -4.14 15.43
CA PHE A 319 14.56 -4.97 14.50
C PHE A 319 13.08 -4.56 14.37
N THR A 320 12.32 -4.55 15.46
CA THR A 320 10.85 -4.45 15.44
C THR A 320 10.29 -3.36 16.34
N ASN A 321 10.98 -3.00 17.42
CA ASN A 321 10.45 -2.03 18.38
C ASN A 321 10.81 -0.58 18.02
N PHE A 322 9.84 0.33 18.11
CA PHE A 322 10.00 1.76 17.80
C PHE A 322 9.59 2.68 18.96
N ALA A 323 9.30 2.11 20.13
CA ALA A 323 8.78 2.86 21.26
C ALA A 323 9.91 3.58 22.01
N VAL A 324 9.76 4.91 22.17
CA VAL A 324 10.62 5.70 23.07
C VAL A 324 9.80 6.07 24.30
N GLU A 325 10.13 5.50 25.45
CA GLU A 325 9.37 5.67 26.69
C GLU A 325 9.80 6.91 27.48
N ARG A 326 8.85 7.55 28.17
CA ARG A 326 9.17 8.64 29.10
C ARG A 326 9.99 8.12 30.28
N ASN A 327 10.81 9.00 30.86
CA ASN A 327 11.68 8.69 32.00
C ASN A 327 12.73 7.60 31.73
N ALA A 328 13.01 7.30 30.46
CA ALA A 328 14.07 6.38 30.04
C ALA A 328 15.30 7.13 29.52
N HIS A 329 16.47 6.49 29.63
CA HIS A 329 17.73 6.96 29.05
C HIS A 329 18.30 5.92 28.09
N TYR A 330 18.20 6.20 26.80
CA TYR A 330 18.71 5.35 25.73
C TYR A 330 20.19 5.63 25.47
N ASN A 331 21.05 4.63 25.66
CA ASN A 331 22.47 4.68 25.31
C ASN A 331 22.71 3.93 24.00
N VAL A 332 22.65 4.65 22.88
CA VAL A 332 22.74 4.04 21.55
C VAL A 332 24.18 4.07 21.05
N THR A 333 24.65 2.93 20.53
CA THR A 333 26.00 2.82 19.95
C THR A 333 25.93 2.33 18.50
N LEU A 334 26.39 3.17 17.57
CA LEU A 334 26.65 2.79 16.19
C LEU A 334 28.04 2.12 16.11
N ASN A 335 28.06 0.80 15.97
CA ASN A 335 29.30 0.03 15.82
C ASN A 335 29.63 -0.17 14.33
N LEU A 336 30.64 0.54 13.84
CA LEU A 336 31.11 0.43 12.47
C LEU A 336 32.26 -0.58 12.40
N THR A 337 32.07 -1.62 11.61
CA THR A 337 33.04 -2.70 11.41
C THR A 337 33.27 -2.97 9.92
N GLY A 338 34.41 -3.57 9.57
CA GLY A 338 34.71 -3.97 8.20
C GLY A 338 34.70 -2.79 7.24
N LYS A 339 33.74 -2.79 6.29
CA LYS A 339 33.54 -1.71 5.31
C LYS A 339 32.75 -0.51 5.85
N GLY A 340 32.24 -0.58 7.08
CA GLY A 340 31.45 0.48 7.69
C GLY A 340 30.09 0.69 7.02
N GLY A 341 29.42 -0.37 6.56
CA GLY A 341 28.10 -0.27 5.93
C GLY A 341 28.10 0.28 4.49
N VAL A 342 29.27 0.52 3.89
CA VAL A 342 29.39 1.00 2.49
C VAL A 342 28.82 0.03 1.46
N ASP A 343 28.66 -1.24 1.79
CA ASP A 343 28.00 -2.26 0.97
C ASP A 343 26.49 -2.36 1.23
N GLU A 344 25.97 -1.70 2.26
CA GLU A 344 24.53 -1.66 2.55
C GLU A 344 23.83 -0.63 1.65
N ALA A 345 22.85 -1.08 0.87
CA ALA A 345 21.96 -0.23 0.08
C ALA A 345 20.57 -0.23 0.72
N SER A 346 20.36 0.68 1.68
CA SER A 346 19.12 0.79 2.47
C SER A 346 18.90 2.21 2.97
N TRP A 347 17.71 2.49 3.51
CA TRP A 347 17.40 3.74 4.23
C TRP A 347 18.38 4.05 5.38
N ARG A 348 19.03 3.03 5.96
CA ARG A 348 19.98 3.20 7.06
C ARG A 348 21.28 3.83 6.61
N VAL A 349 21.73 3.57 5.37
CA VAL A 349 23.04 4.04 4.90
C VAL A 349 22.90 4.67 3.52
N THR A 350 23.02 6.00 3.49
CA THR A 350 23.08 6.76 2.24
C THR A 350 24.49 7.31 2.05
N LYS A 351 24.97 7.30 0.81
CA LYS A 351 26.34 7.66 0.45
C LYS A 351 26.30 8.71 -0.63
N ASP A 352 27.18 9.69 -0.50
CA ASP A 352 27.41 10.73 -1.48
C ASP A 352 28.92 10.79 -1.75
N PHE A 353 29.39 9.77 -2.47
CA PHE A 353 30.80 9.58 -2.79
C PHE A 353 31.11 10.21 -4.13
N ASN A 354 32.15 11.03 -4.22
CA ASN A 354 32.47 11.79 -5.45
C ASN A 354 32.89 10.90 -6.64
N TRP A 355 33.05 9.61 -6.41
CA TRP A 355 33.45 8.59 -7.37
C TRP A 355 32.39 7.51 -7.58
N ASP A 356 31.24 7.57 -6.89
CA ASP A 356 30.14 6.62 -7.03
C ASP A 356 28.85 7.31 -7.50
N PHE A 357 28.03 6.60 -8.28
CA PHE A 357 26.72 7.07 -8.72
C PHE A 357 25.66 6.00 -8.42
N THR A 358 24.39 6.38 -8.33
CA THR A 358 23.30 5.42 -8.11
C THR A 358 22.32 5.42 -9.26
N VAL A 359 21.65 4.27 -9.45
CA VAL A 359 20.62 4.03 -10.45
C VAL A 359 19.57 3.12 -9.81
N ASP A 360 18.30 3.32 -10.15
CA ASP A 360 17.19 2.50 -9.65
C ASP A 360 16.61 1.67 -10.80
N ASP A 361 16.09 0.49 -10.45
CA ASP A 361 15.31 -0.34 -11.37
C ASP A 361 14.14 0.45 -11.95
N ILE A 362 13.87 0.23 -13.23
CA ILE A 362 12.79 0.93 -13.93
C ILE A 362 11.72 -0.05 -14.38
N TYR A 363 10.49 0.44 -14.36
CA TYR A 363 9.34 -0.22 -14.97
C TYR A 363 8.95 0.51 -16.24
N ILE A 364 8.54 -0.25 -17.25
CA ILE A 364 8.13 0.26 -18.55
C ILE A 364 6.86 -0.45 -19.01
N GLY A 365 5.96 0.32 -19.63
CA GLY A 365 4.65 -0.17 -20.07
C GLY A 365 4.72 -1.40 -20.98
N TYR A 366 3.69 -2.24 -20.91
CA TYR A 366 3.64 -3.51 -21.64
C TYR A 366 3.62 -3.36 -23.16
N ARG A 367 3.23 -2.21 -23.72
CA ARG A 367 3.10 -2.02 -25.19
C ARG A 367 4.45 -1.75 -25.85
N ILE A 368 4.64 -2.24 -27.07
CA ILE A 368 5.73 -1.80 -27.95
C ILE A 368 5.78 -0.26 -28.05
N GLY A 369 7.00 0.30 -28.05
CA GLY A 369 7.21 1.74 -28.11
C GLY A 369 6.97 2.48 -26.79
N SER A 370 6.58 1.79 -25.72
CA SER A 370 6.58 2.39 -24.37
C SER A 370 7.99 2.85 -24.02
N ILE A 371 8.09 4.00 -23.34
CA ILE A 371 9.34 4.68 -23.02
C ILE A 371 9.45 4.83 -21.50
N SER A 372 10.64 4.57 -20.98
CA SER A 372 11.01 4.93 -19.60
C SER A 372 12.50 5.32 -19.59
N ASP A 373 12.89 6.12 -18.61
CA ASP A 373 14.25 6.65 -18.52
C ASP A 373 14.89 6.12 -17.22
N ILE A 374 16.08 5.50 -17.33
CA ILE A 374 16.91 5.17 -16.18
C ILE A 374 17.54 6.48 -15.70
N GLN A 375 17.26 6.86 -14.46
CA GLN A 375 17.85 8.04 -13.85
C GLN A 375 19.22 7.69 -13.25
N VAL A 376 20.28 8.33 -13.75
CA VAL A 376 21.60 8.30 -13.12
C VAL A 376 21.67 9.42 -12.09
N LYS A 377 21.72 9.05 -10.82
CA LYS A 377 21.83 9.99 -9.70
C LYS A 377 23.30 10.18 -9.38
N LEU A 378 23.84 11.31 -9.83
CA LEU A 378 25.21 11.73 -9.55
C LEU A 378 25.33 12.29 -8.12
N PRO A 379 26.52 12.20 -7.51
CA PRO A 379 26.79 12.79 -6.21
C PRO A 379 26.78 14.31 -6.26
N THR A 380 26.69 14.96 -5.09
CA THR A 380 26.71 16.43 -4.98
C THR A 380 27.99 16.99 -5.59
N ASP A 381 29.14 16.43 -5.23
CA ASP A 381 30.42 16.68 -5.88
C ASP A 381 30.68 15.63 -6.97
N HIS A 382 30.38 16.00 -8.22
CA HIS A 382 30.45 15.12 -9.38
C HIS A 382 31.51 15.56 -10.41
N GLY A 383 32.46 16.41 -10.03
CA GLY A 383 33.48 16.94 -10.95
C GLY A 383 34.32 15.86 -11.66
N TRP A 384 34.46 14.69 -11.03
CA TRP A 384 35.08 13.51 -11.65
C TRP A 384 34.23 12.96 -12.81
N PHE A 385 32.91 12.89 -12.63
CA PHE A 385 31.95 12.38 -13.63
C PHE A 385 31.80 13.28 -14.86
N ASP A 386 32.00 14.59 -14.72
CA ASP A 386 31.92 15.55 -15.83
C ASP A 386 32.82 15.16 -17.00
N ASN A 387 34.02 14.69 -16.66
CA ASN A 387 35.07 14.28 -17.59
C ASN A 387 35.05 12.79 -17.94
N CYS A 388 34.10 12.02 -17.40
CA CYS A 388 34.00 10.59 -17.68
C CYS A 388 33.46 10.31 -19.08
N THR A 389 33.95 9.22 -19.66
CA THR A 389 33.33 8.54 -20.79
C THR A 389 32.34 7.50 -20.25
N TRP A 390 31.14 7.48 -20.80
CA TRP A 390 30.06 6.60 -20.33
C TRP A 390 29.78 5.49 -21.36
N SER A 391 29.73 4.24 -20.92
CA SER A 391 29.25 3.11 -21.72
C SER A 391 28.00 2.51 -21.08
N VAL A 392 27.06 2.09 -21.93
CA VAL A 392 25.79 1.50 -21.53
C VAL A 392 25.58 0.23 -22.34
N GLU A 393 25.38 -0.88 -21.64
CA GLU A 393 25.24 -2.20 -22.27
C GLU A 393 24.09 -2.98 -21.63
N GLY A 394 23.10 -3.34 -22.45
CA GLY A 394 22.05 -4.27 -22.03
C GLY A 394 22.46 -5.72 -22.26
N SER A 395 22.04 -6.60 -21.34
CA SER A 395 22.24 -8.06 -21.43
C SER A 395 21.64 -8.68 -22.69
N ASN A 396 20.59 -8.06 -23.25
CA ASN A 396 20.06 -8.37 -24.56
C ASN A 396 19.65 -7.08 -25.31
N ARG A 397 19.55 -7.16 -26.64
CA ARG A 397 19.10 -6.03 -27.49
C ARG A 397 17.84 -6.35 -28.29
N GLU A 398 17.27 -7.53 -28.08
CA GLU A 398 16.08 -8.00 -28.82
C GLU A 398 14.83 -7.27 -28.33
N ASP A 399 14.70 -7.11 -27.01
CA ASP A 399 13.45 -6.67 -26.38
C ASP A 399 13.41 -5.17 -26.12
N PHE A 400 14.58 -4.54 -26.05
CA PHE A 400 14.73 -3.14 -25.71
C PHE A 400 15.69 -2.43 -26.67
N GLN A 401 15.36 -1.19 -27.00
CA GLN A 401 16.30 -0.20 -27.49
C GLN A 401 16.80 0.61 -26.30
N ILE A 402 18.10 0.53 -26.03
CA ILE A 402 18.75 1.26 -24.95
C ILE A 402 19.57 2.39 -25.57
N GLY A 403 19.30 3.62 -25.14
CA GLY A 403 20.00 4.82 -25.57
C GLY A 403 21.40 4.95 -24.94
N ALA A 404 22.14 5.96 -25.40
CA ALA A 404 23.34 6.41 -24.72
C ALA A 404 22.97 7.24 -23.47
N TYR A 405 23.95 7.43 -22.58
CA TYR A 405 23.82 8.35 -21.45
C TYR A 405 23.72 9.81 -21.91
N ASP A 406 22.65 10.49 -21.52
CA ASP A 406 22.46 11.93 -21.74
C ASP A 406 22.92 12.73 -20.52
N LYS A 407 24.04 13.44 -20.67
CA LYS A 407 24.63 14.28 -19.61
C LYS A 407 23.77 15.48 -19.21
N ASN A 408 22.85 15.95 -20.05
CA ASN A 408 22.03 17.13 -19.73
C ASN A 408 20.90 16.78 -18.76
N THR A 409 20.35 15.58 -18.90
CA THR A 409 19.23 15.09 -18.09
C THR A 409 19.67 14.06 -17.05
N ASN A 410 20.92 13.58 -17.14
CA ASN A 410 21.47 12.45 -16.40
C ASN A 410 20.58 11.20 -16.54
N THR A 411 20.14 10.91 -17.78
CA THR A 411 19.25 9.78 -18.07
C THR A 411 19.79 8.86 -19.15
N ILE A 412 19.25 7.64 -19.16
CA ILE A 412 19.39 6.69 -20.27
C ILE A 412 17.98 6.28 -20.68
N ARG A 413 17.60 6.63 -21.91
CA ARG A 413 16.30 6.27 -22.46
C ARG A 413 16.22 4.80 -22.83
N VAL A 414 15.15 4.13 -22.41
CA VAL A 414 14.83 2.76 -22.80
C VAL A 414 13.47 2.74 -23.49
N ILE A 415 13.41 2.05 -24.64
CA ILE A 415 12.20 1.90 -25.45
C ILE A 415 11.95 0.41 -25.68
N THR A 416 10.72 -0.05 -25.47
CA THR A 416 10.32 -1.44 -25.73
C THR A 416 10.23 -1.73 -27.23
N LYS A 417 10.79 -2.85 -27.68
CA LYS A 417 10.76 -3.28 -29.09
C LYS A 417 9.64 -4.27 -29.41
N LYS A 418 9.03 -4.87 -28.38
CA LYS A 418 7.90 -5.77 -28.50
C LYS A 418 6.89 -5.50 -27.40
N THR A 419 5.64 -5.89 -27.62
CA THR A 419 4.62 -5.88 -26.57
C THR A 419 4.90 -7.06 -25.63
N ASN A 420 4.90 -6.85 -24.32
CA ASN A 420 4.92 -7.95 -23.36
C ASN A 420 3.56 -8.64 -23.39
N ILE A 421 3.58 -9.80 -24.03
CA ILE A 421 2.42 -10.65 -24.26
C ILE A 421 2.26 -11.72 -23.21
N SER A 422 3.16 -11.76 -22.22
CA SER A 422 3.05 -12.73 -21.15
C SER A 422 2.00 -12.23 -20.17
N SER A 423 1.17 -13.14 -19.68
CA SER A 423 0.44 -12.91 -18.42
C SER A 423 1.28 -13.30 -17.21
N LYS A 424 2.43 -13.95 -17.39
CA LYS A 424 3.17 -14.66 -16.32
C LYS A 424 4.38 -13.90 -15.79
N ASP A 425 5.16 -13.30 -16.68
CA ASP A 425 6.48 -12.77 -16.35
C ASP A 425 6.69 -11.41 -17.01
N HIS A 426 7.29 -10.50 -16.26
CA HIS A 426 7.85 -9.28 -16.83
C HIS A 426 8.96 -9.67 -17.80
N ILE A 427 9.09 -8.94 -18.92
CA ILE A 427 10.28 -9.08 -19.75
C ILE A 427 11.36 -8.22 -19.10
N THR A 428 12.44 -8.87 -18.68
CA THR A 428 13.52 -8.19 -17.95
C THR A 428 14.76 -8.05 -18.81
N ASN A 429 15.46 -6.93 -18.66
CA ASN A 429 16.80 -6.75 -19.21
C ASN A 429 17.70 -6.10 -18.18
N THR A 430 18.88 -6.68 -18.00
CA THR A 430 19.90 -6.14 -17.11
C THR A 430 20.76 -5.16 -17.88
N VAL A 431 20.76 -3.88 -17.49
CA VAL A 431 21.56 -2.82 -18.12
C VAL A 431 22.74 -2.47 -17.22
N THR A 432 23.94 -2.62 -17.74
CA THR A 432 25.18 -2.20 -17.08
C THR A 432 25.60 -0.83 -17.59
N ILE A 433 25.80 0.09 -16.67
CA ILE A 433 26.18 1.48 -16.91
C ILE A 433 27.57 1.66 -16.31
N THR A 434 28.53 2.10 -17.11
CA THR A 434 29.92 2.27 -16.67
C THR A 434 30.39 3.68 -16.95
N ALA A 435 30.91 4.35 -15.93
CA ALA A 435 31.63 5.60 -16.05
C ALA A 435 33.13 5.33 -15.95
N THR A 436 33.90 5.80 -16.93
CA THR A 436 35.37 5.67 -16.96
C THR A 436 36.01 7.05 -16.96
N GLY A 437 36.81 7.32 -15.93
CA GLY A 437 37.57 8.55 -15.75
C GLY A 437 38.80 8.63 -16.65
N LYS A 438 39.36 9.84 -16.79
CA LYS A 438 40.63 10.08 -17.53
C LYS A 438 41.83 9.39 -16.91
N ASP A 439 41.75 9.09 -15.62
CA ASP A 439 42.74 8.31 -14.86
C ASP A 439 42.67 6.80 -15.16
N GLY A 440 41.75 6.36 -16.01
CA GLY A 440 41.55 4.96 -16.37
C GLY A 440 40.75 4.15 -15.33
N LYS A 441 40.34 4.77 -14.22
CA LYS A 441 39.46 4.12 -13.24
C LYS A 441 38.04 4.07 -13.79
N SER A 442 37.33 2.99 -13.48
CA SER A 442 35.94 2.82 -13.88
C SER A 442 35.06 2.38 -12.71
N ILE A 443 33.82 2.82 -12.74
CA ILE A 443 32.76 2.36 -11.86
C ILE A 443 31.56 1.93 -12.68
N SER A 444 31.02 0.75 -12.35
CA SER A 444 29.88 0.16 -13.04
C SER A 444 28.73 -0.07 -12.08
N LYS A 445 27.51 0.27 -12.50
CA LYS A 445 26.26 -0.11 -11.85
C LYS A 445 25.41 -0.92 -12.80
N THR A 446 24.63 -1.82 -12.24
CA THR A 446 23.71 -2.66 -12.99
C THR A 446 22.29 -2.38 -12.51
N VAL A 447 21.37 -2.25 -13.45
CA VAL A 447 19.96 -1.97 -13.19
C VAL A 447 19.09 -2.95 -13.97
N THR A 448 17.95 -3.33 -13.40
CA THR A 448 16.94 -4.14 -14.08
C THR A 448 15.88 -3.25 -14.70
N VAL A 449 15.69 -3.42 -16.01
CA VAL A 449 14.56 -2.86 -16.77
C VAL A 449 13.46 -3.92 -16.80
N ASN A 450 12.30 -3.60 -16.25
CA ASN A 450 11.15 -4.48 -16.15
C ASN A 450 10.01 -4.00 -17.06
N GLN A 451 9.79 -4.67 -18.18
CA GLN A 451 8.59 -4.45 -18.97
C GLN A 451 7.41 -5.21 -18.33
N VAL A 452 6.47 -4.45 -17.78
CA VAL A 452 5.31 -4.99 -17.06
C VAL A 452 4.43 -5.84 -17.95
N ILE A 453 3.59 -6.69 -17.35
CA ILE A 453 2.55 -7.44 -18.06
C ILE A 453 1.33 -6.55 -18.32
N ARG A 454 0.49 -6.95 -19.28
CA ARG A 454 -0.79 -6.28 -19.53
C ARG A 454 -1.75 -6.50 -18.36
N LEU A 455 -2.27 -5.41 -17.79
CA LEU A 455 -3.36 -5.48 -16.82
C LEU A 455 -4.68 -5.73 -17.55
N VAL A 456 -5.47 -6.66 -17.02
CA VAL A 456 -6.75 -7.09 -17.61
C VAL A 456 -7.92 -7.02 -16.63
N ASP A 457 -7.66 -6.67 -15.37
CA ASP A 457 -8.68 -6.58 -14.33
C ASP A 457 -8.52 -5.29 -13.52
N PRO A 458 -9.48 -4.34 -13.61
CA PRO A 458 -10.61 -4.27 -14.54
C PRO A 458 -10.19 -3.66 -15.89
N ILE A 459 -10.92 -3.95 -16.97
CA ILE A 459 -10.86 -3.15 -18.22
C ILE A 459 -12.09 -2.24 -18.39
N ALA A 460 -13.23 -2.56 -17.76
CA ALA A 460 -14.38 -1.65 -17.73
C ALA A 460 -15.35 -1.88 -16.58
N PHE A 461 -16.15 -0.85 -16.29
CA PHE A 461 -17.31 -0.88 -15.39
C PHE A 461 -18.57 -0.38 -16.10
N TYR A 462 -19.63 -1.18 -16.08
CA TYR A 462 -20.91 -0.95 -16.75
C TYR A 462 -22.03 -0.80 -15.74
N LYS A 463 -22.67 0.36 -15.72
CA LYS A 463 -23.80 0.65 -14.84
C LYS A 463 -25.10 0.85 -15.62
N LYS A 464 -26.24 0.49 -15.03
CA LYS A 464 -27.58 0.88 -15.48
C LYS A 464 -27.69 2.40 -15.47
N TRP A 465 -28.62 2.90 -16.27
CA TRP A 465 -28.84 4.32 -16.51
C TRP A 465 -29.10 5.15 -15.24
N ASP A 466 -29.67 4.51 -14.21
CA ASP A 466 -30.04 5.09 -12.91
C ASP A 466 -29.12 4.69 -11.76
N ASN A 467 -28.21 3.73 -11.96
CA ASN A 467 -27.30 3.27 -10.91
C ASN A 467 -26.21 4.31 -10.65
N ARG A 468 -26.12 4.77 -9.39
CA ARG A 468 -25.15 5.76 -8.90
C ARG A 468 -24.28 5.22 -7.76
N GLU A 469 -24.31 3.90 -7.57
CA GLU A 469 -23.56 3.24 -6.50
C GLU A 469 -22.05 3.43 -6.71
N LEU A 470 -21.36 3.68 -5.61
CA LEU A 470 -19.91 3.81 -5.58
C LEU A 470 -19.29 2.43 -5.83
N VAL A 471 -18.17 2.43 -6.57
CA VAL A 471 -17.36 1.24 -6.80
C VAL A 471 -15.96 1.51 -6.26
N LYS A 472 -15.50 0.63 -5.37
CA LYS A 472 -14.10 0.61 -4.95
C LYS A 472 -13.28 -0.15 -5.99
N VAL A 473 -12.63 0.59 -6.87
CA VAL A 473 -11.81 0.05 -7.96
C VAL A 473 -10.51 -0.48 -7.38
N LYS A 474 -10.25 -1.76 -7.63
CA LYS A 474 -8.99 -2.45 -7.28
C LYS A 474 -8.34 -2.88 -8.59
N VAL A 475 -7.23 -2.23 -8.96
CA VAL A 475 -6.47 -2.61 -10.16
C VAL A 475 -5.66 -3.85 -9.82
N ARG A 476 -5.69 -4.87 -10.68
CA ARG A 476 -5.04 -6.16 -10.40
C ARG A 476 -4.03 -6.56 -11.46
N GLU A 477 -2.94 -7.15 -10.98
CA GLU A 477 -1.91 -7.81 -11.77
C GLU A 477 -1.99 -9.32 -11.55
N PHE A 478 -1.58 -10.09 -12.55
CA PHE A 478 -1.50 -11.54 -12.39
C PHE A 478 -0.29 -11.94 -11.54
N ASN A 479 -0.53 -12.71 -10.49
CA ASN A 479 0.50 -13.37 -9.70
C ASN A 479 0.68 -14.81 -10.18
N LYS A 480 1.85 -15.09 -10.77
CA LYS A 480 2.21 -16.41 -11.30
C LYS A 480 2.33 -17.49 -10.24
N GLU A 481 2.93 -17.19 -9.11
CA GLU A 481 3.15 -18.17 -8.03
C GLU A 481 1.81 -18.65 -7.46
N LYS A 482 0.86 -17.73 -7.32
CA LYS A 482 -0.47 -18.01 -6.79
C LYS A 482 -1.51 -18.31 -7.87
N ARG A 483 -1.13 -18.25 -9.15
CA ARG A 483 -1.98 -18.49 -10.33
C ARG A 483 -3.30 -17.69 -10.28
N LYS A 484 -3.27 -16.45 -9.81
CA LYS A 484 -4.48 -15.61 -9.66
C LYS A 484 -4.18 -14.12 -9.83
N TYR A 485 -5.22 -13.32 -10.05
CA TYR A 485 -5.10 -11.86 -10.09
C TYR A 485 -5.13 -11.29 -8.66
N GLU A 486 -4.11 -10.52 -8.30
CA GLU A 486 -3.98 -9.85 -7.00
C GLU A 486 -3.93 -8.33 -7.19
N ILE A 487 -4.22 -7.57 -6.13
CA ILE A 487 -4.14 -6.10 -6.18
C ILE A 487 -2.73 -5.70 -6.60
N LEU A 488 -2.64 -4.86 -7.63
CA LEU A 488 -1.38 -4.35 -8.14
C LEU A 488 -0.77 -3.40 -7.11
N ASN A 489 0.46 -3.70 -6.71
CA ASN A 489 1.26 -2.87 -5.82
C ASN A 489 2.20 -1.99 -6.65
N SER A 490 1.97 -0.68 -6.64
CA SER A 490 2.81 0.28 -7.35
C SER A 490 4.08 0.60 -6.56
N ILE A 491 5.22 0.27 -7.14
CA ILE A 491 6.53 0.79 -6.70
C ILE A 491 6.63 2.28 -7.02
N GLY A 492 6.45 3.12 -6.01
CA GLY A 492 6.39 4.58 -6.12
C GLY A 492 5.06 5.11 -6.67
N PRO A 493 4.95 6.42 -6.94
CA PRO A 493 3.67 7.08 -7.13
C PRO A 493 2.83 6.54 -8.29
N TRP A 494 1.51 6.55 -8.08
CA TRP A 494 0.50 6.22 -9.07
C TRP A 494 -0.58 7.31 -9.14
N THR A 495 -1.25 7.42 -10.28
CA THR A 495 -2.29 8.42 -10.52
C THR A 495 -3.45 7.80 -11.30
N ALA A 496 -4.69 8.00 -10.85
CA ALA A 496 -5.89 7.70 -11.63
C ALA A 496 -6.50 9.01 -12.16
N THR A 497 -6.57 9.17 -13.48
CA THR A 497 -7.00 10.40 -14.16
C THR A 497 -8.24 10.16 -15.00
N ILE A 498 -9.23 11.05 -14.90
CA ILE A 498 -10.37 11.07 -15.82
C ILE A 498 -9.90 11.57 -17.19
N THR A 499 -9.90 10.70 -18.20
CA THR A 499 -9.51 11.06 -19.57
C THR A 499 -10.69 11.29 -20.49
N ALA A 500 -11.88 10.81 -20.13
CA ALA A 500 -13.13 11.09 -20.82
C ALA A 500 -14.34 11.01 -19.88
N GLY A 501 -15.34 11.85 -20.15
CA GLY A 501 -16.57 11.97 -19.36
C GLY A 501 -16.44 12.94 -18.19
N ASP A 502 -17.51 13.66 -17.88
CA ASP A 502 -17.60 14.68 -16.82
C ASP A 502 -18.66 14.34 -15.75
N TRP A 503 -19.26 13.16 -15.86
CA TRP A 503 -20.46 12.77 -15.14
C TRP A 503 -20.19 11.88 -13.91
N PHE A 504 -18.93 11.68 -13.56
CA PHE A 504 -18.52 10.86 -12.42
C PHE A 504 -17.41 11.52 -11.59
N THR A 505 -17.24 11.01 -10.38
CA THR A 505 -16.25 11.43 -9.40
C THR A 505 -15.25 10.31 -9.17
N LEU A 506 -13.97 10.66 -9.04
CA LEU A 506 -12.93 9.80 -8.46
C LEU A 506 -12.62 10.27 -7.04
N SER A 507 -12.35 9.34 -6.12
CA SER A 507 -11.87 9.69 -4.76
C SER A 507 -10.93 8.64 -4.16
N THR A 508 -10.08 9.05 -3.22
CA THR A 508 -9.33 8.13 -2.33
C THR A 508 -10.09 7.95 -1.02
N ASP A 509 -9.72 6.93 -0.25
CA ASP A 509 -10.26 6.74 1.11
C ASP A 509 -9.81 7.88 2.06
N ASP A 510 -8.66 8.49 1.77
CA ASP A 510 -8.08 9.62 2.53
C ASP A 510 -8.72 10.98 2.19
N GLY A 511 -9.84 10.99 1.47
CA GLY A 511 -10.65 12.18 1.23
C GLY A 511 -10.24 13.04 0.03
N GLN A 512 -9.25 12.65 -0.78
CA GLN A 512 -9.07 13.28 -2.09
C GLN A 512 -10.30 12.98 -2.94
N SER A 513 -10.87 13.99 -3.61
CA SER A 513 -11.98 13.77 -4.54
C SER A 513 -11.96 14.77 -5.69
N VAL A 514 -12.32 14.29 -6.89
CA VAL A 514 -12.28 15.09 -8.11
C VAL A 514 -13.41 14.74 -9.07
N VAL A 515 -13.95 15.76 -9.74
CA VAL A 515 -15.08 15.66 -10.69
C VAL A 515 -14.75 16.35 -12.01
N GLY A 516 -15.02 15.70 -13.14
CA GLY A 516 -14.85 16.31 -14.47
C GLY A 516 -13.57 15.88 -15.20
N THR A 517 -13.41 16.33 -16.44
CA THR A 517 -12.33 15.90 -17.33
C THR A 517 -10.94 16.36 -16.83
N SER A 518 -9.93 15.51 -17.00
CA SER A 518 -8.52 15.76 -16.69
C SER A 518 -8.17 15.87 -15.21
N LYS A 519 -9.12 15.66 -14.29
CA LYS A 519 -8.82 15.64 -12.85
C LYS A 519 -8.38 14.25 -12.40
N SER A 520 -7.52 14.21 -11.39
CA SER A 520 -6.89 12.98 -10.91
C SER A 520 -6.88 12.82 -9.40
N VAL A 521 -6.76 11.58 -8.96
CA VAL A 521 -6.38 11.19 -7.59
C VAL A 521 -5.01 10.51 -7.61
N THR A 522 -4.23 10.66 -6.55
CA THR A 522 -2.84 10.17 -6.49
C THR A 522 -2.59 9.30 -5.26
N GLY A 523 -1.64 8.38 -5.38
CA GLY A 523 -1.03 7.67 -4.26
C GLY A 523 0.49 7.73 -4.35
N THR A 524 1.17 7.68 -3.21
CA THR A 524 2.64 7.74 -3.12
C THR A 524 3.33 6.41 -3.44
N GLY A 525 2.58 5.31 -3.45
CA GLY A 525 3.03 3.94 -3.68
C GLY A 525 2.02 2.94 -3.14
N GLY A 526 2.35 1.65 -3.20
CA GLY A 526 1.52 0.60 -2.65
C GLY A 526 0.31 0.25 -3.52
N ASP A 527 -0.71 -0.33 -2.90
CA ASP A 527 -1.88 -0.87 -3.60
C ASP A 527 -2.64 0.21 -4.38
N ILE A 528 -2.95 -0.07 -5.65
CA ILE A 528 -3.72 0.85 -6.49
C ILE A 528 -5.21 0.64 -6.26
N VAL A 529 -5.74 1.41 -5.32
CA VAL A 529 -7.15 1.38 -4.93
C VAL A 529 -7.71 2.79 -4.91
N PHE A 530 -8.83 2.99 -5.59
CA PHE A 530 -9.55 4.27 -5.61
C PHE A 530 -11.04 4.05 -5.83
N ASN A 531 -11.84 5.07 -5.58
CA ASN A 531 -13.29 5.01 -5.70
C ASN A 531 -13.77 5.69 -6.98
N TYR A 532 -14.75 5.09 -7.65
CA TYR A 532 -15.46 5.64 -8.80
C TYR A 532 -16.96 5.72 -8.48
N LYS A 533 -17.58 6.88 -8.74
CA LYS A 533 -19.02 7.08 -8.51
C LYS A 533 -19.69 7.95 -9.60
N PRO A 534 -20.77 7.49 -10.25
CA PRO A 534 -21.58 8.36 -11.09
C PRO A 534 -22.24 9.49 -10.28
N ASN A 535 -22.20 10.72 -10.79
CA ASN A 535 -22.76 11.89 -10.11
C ASN A 535 -24.29 11.98 -10.27
N SER A 536 -24.82 11.35 -11.32
CA SER A 536 -26.23 11.42 -11.69
C SER A 536 -26.67 10.16 -12.44
N SER A 537 -27.96 10.06 -12.73
CA SER A 537 -28.49 9.13 -13.74
C SER A 537 -28.34 9.76 -15.13
N THR A 538 -28.43 8.96 -16.18
CA THR A 538 -28.48 9.45 -17.57
C THR A 538 -29.84 10.09 -17.93
N GLY A 539 -30.84 9.91 -17.07
CA GLY A 539 -32.19 10.49 -17.20
C GLY A 539 -33.22 9.57 -17.88
N SER A 540 -32.77 8.59 -18.67
CA SER A 540 -33.65 7.60 -19.31
C SER A 540 -32.92 6.27 -19.53
N SER A 541 -33.66 5.16 -19.48
CA SER A 541 -33.17 3.82 -19.83
C SER A 541 -32.75 3.70 -21.30
N SER A 542 -33.14 4.63 -22.16
CA SER A 542 -32.76 4.72 -23.57
C SER A 542 -31.47 5.49 -23.83
N THR A 543 -30.80 6.01 -22.79
CA THR A 543 -29.62 6.89 -22.93
C THR A 543 -28.37 6.20 -22.40
N ASN A 544 -27.30 6.27 -23.19
CA ASN A 544 -25.96 5.84 -22.80
C ASN A 544 -25.05 7.07 -22.64
N ARG A 545 -24.09 7.00 -21.73
CA ARG A 545 -22.94 7.90 -21.68
C ARG A 545 -21.68 7.12 -21.33
N TYR A 546 -20.54 7.59 -21.82
CA TYR A 546 -19.28 6.87 -21.71
C TYR A 546 -18.23 7.70 -20.98
N GLY A 547 -17.23 7.00 -20.42
CA GLY A 547 -16.11 7.63 -19.74
C GLY A 547 -14.86 6.76 -19.81
N ALA A 548 -13.74 7.31 -19.39
CA ALA A 548 -12.48 6.59 -19.32
C ALA A 548 -11.61 7.11 -18.17
N ILE A 549 -10.94 6.19 -17.51
CA ILE A 549 -9.96 6.44 -16.46
C ILE A 549 -8.62 5.88 -16.94
N LYS A 550 -7.59 6.72 -16.93
CA LYS A 550 -6.20 6.30 -17.14
C LYS A 550 -5.52 6.16 -15.78
N VAL A 551 -5.02 4.98 -15.49
CA VAL A 551 -4.19 4.70 -14.32
C VAL A 551 -2.73 4.68 -14.76
N THR A 552 -1.91 5.57 -14.20
CA THR A 552 -0.46 5.53 -14.34
C THR A 552 0.15 4.97 -13.05
N TYR A 553 1.12 4.07 -13.17
CA TYR A 553 1.70 3.35 -12.03
C TYR A 553 3.19 3.07 -12.22
N HIS A 554 3.85 2.59 -11.16
CA HIS A 554 5.30 2.46 -11.06
C HIS A 554 6.02 3.77 -11.43
N ASN A 555 6.00 4.74 -10.51
CA ASN A 555 6.49 6.11 -10.73
C ASN A 555 5.83 6.80 -11.94
N ASN A 556 4.54 6.52 -12.16
CA ASN A 556 3.75 6.99 -13.31
C ASN A 556 4.38 6.68 -14.70
N ARG A 557 5.12 5.57 -14.83
CA ARG A 557 5.77 5.17 -16.09
C ARG A 557 4.99 4.11 -16.89
N CYS A 558 4.12 3.37 -16.22
CA CYS A 558 3.27 2.36 -16.84
C CYS A 558 1.82 2.86 -16.90
N GLU A 559 1.07 2.47 -17.94
CA GLU A 559 -0.30 2.95 -18.15
C GLU A 559 -1.30 1.78 -18.25
N HIS A 560 -2.50 2.01 -17.71
CA HIS A 560 -3.65 1.11 -17.84
C HIS A 560 -4.93 1.92 -18.06
N MET A 561 -5.80 1.45 -18.95
CA MET A 561 -7.06 2.13 -19.29
C MET A 561 -8.25 1.33 -18.76
N ILE A 562 -9.14 2.02 -18.05
CA ILE A 562 -10.41 1.49 -17.55
C ILE A 562 -11.53 2.28 -18.17
N TYR A 563 -12.41 1.62 -18.92
CA TYR A 563 -13.53 2.27 -19.60
C TYR A 563 -14.81 2.23 -18.77
N LEU A 564 -15.62 3.26 -18.90
CA LEU A 564 -16.86 3.40 -18.14
C LEU A 564 -18.03 3.50 -19.09
N ARG A 565 -19.15 2.94 -18.66
CA ARG A 565 -20.44 3.07 -19.32
C ARG A 565 -21.52 3.22 -18.28
N GLN A 566 -22.43 4.18 -18.49
CA GLN A 566 -23.69 4.25 -17.76
C GLN A 566 -24.85 4.27 -18.76
N GLY A 567 -25.75 3.30 -18.64
CA GLY A 567 -26.85 3.04 -19.57
C GLY A 567 -26.68 1.71 -20.31
N TYR A 568 -27.79 0.98 -20.50
CA TYR A 568 -27.85 -0.31 -21.20
C TYR A 568 -28.68 -0.23 -22.50
N ALA A 569 -28.85 0.98 -23.05
CA ALA A 569 -29.52 1.14 -24.34
C ALA A 569 -28.65 0.60 -25.49
N ASP A 570 -29.26 0.34 -26.64
CA ASP A 570 -28.51 -0.16 -27.79
C ASP A 570 -27.40 0.83 -28.23
N THR A 571 -26.35 0.29 -28.85
CA THR A 571 -25.14 1.06 -29.18
C THR A 571 -24.82 0.93 -30.65
N GLN A 572 -24.75 2.07 -31.34
CA GLN A 572 -24.11 2.16 -32.63
C GLN A 572 -22.60 2.36 -32.40
N LEU A 573 -21.83 1.28 -32.57
CA LEU A 573 -20.39 1.30 -32.31
C LEU A 573 -19.63 2.04 -33.41
N LEU A 574 -20.03 1.83 -34.66
CA LEU A 574 -19.49 2.47 -35.86
C LEU A 574 -20.53 3.43 -36.41
N ASP A 575 -20.14 4.67 -36.71
CA ASP A 575 -21.07 5.68 -37.23
C ASP A 575 -21.71 5.22 -38.54
N GLY A 576 -23.05 5.31 -38.62
CA GLY A 576 -23.82 4.80 -39.76
C GLY A 576 -23.88 3.26 -39.88
N GLY A 577 -23.30 2.52 -38.93
CA GLY A 577 -23.33 1.07 -38.89
C GLY A 577 -24.51 0.49 -38.11
N ALA A 578 -24.48 -0.82 -37.85
CA ALA A 578 -25.50 -1.50 -37.08
C ALA A 578 -25.63 -0.97 -35.64
N THR A 579 -26.87 -0.95 -35.15
CA THR A 579 -27.18 -0.63 -33.75
C THR A 579 -27.30 -1.92 -32.95
N TRP A 580 -26.34 -2.17 -32.08
CA TRP A 580 -26.15 -3.42 -31.35
C TRP A 580 -26.88 -3.44 -30.02
N SER A 581 -27.49 -4.56 -29.68
CA SER A 581 -27.88 -4.83 -28.30
C SER A 581 -26.64 -4.98 -27.41
N LEU A 582 -26.81 -4.76 -26.11
CA LEU A 582 -25.77 -5.03 -25.10
C LEU A 582 -25.87 -6.45 -24.51
N PHE A 583 -26.92 -7.20 -24.86
CA PHE A 583 -27.30 -8.45 -24.21
C PHE A 583 -27.23 -9.64 -25.18
N ASN A 584 -26.77 -10.77 -24.68
CA ASN A 584 -26.76 -12.03 -25.43
C ASN A 584 -28.15 -12.67 -25.41
N CYS A 585 -28.45 -13.50 -26.42
CA CYS A 585 -29.70 -14.27 -26.44
C CYS A 585 -29.66 -15.41 -25.41
N THR A 586 -30.80 -15.72 -24.82
CA THR A 586 -30.98 -16.88 -23.92
C THR A 586 -31.89 -17.91 -24.58
N THR A 587 -33.19 -17.84 -24.35
CA THR A 587 -34.19 -18.60 -25.09
C THR A 587 -34.72 -17.77 -26.25
N LYS A 588 -35.41 -18.40 -27.20
CA LYS A 588 -36.01 -17.68 -28.34
C LYS A 588 -36.85 -16.49 -27.88
N GLY A 589 -36.57 -15.32 -28.48
CA GLY A 589 -37.26 -14.07 -28.18
C GLY A 589 -36.85 -13.41 -26.87
N SER A 590 -35.83 -13.94 -26.19
CA SER A 590 -35.36 -13.46 -24.87
C SER A 590 -33.86 -13.17 -24.89
N ILE A 591 -33.44 -12.24 -24.04
CA ILE A 591 -32.05 -11.80 -23.89
C ILE A 591 -31.65 -11.84 -22.42
N THR A 592 -30.35 -11.72 -22.16
CA THR A 592 -29.81 -11.60 -20.81
C THR A 592 -30.23 -10.30 -20.12
N ASN A 593 -30.15 -10.29 -18.78
CA ASN A 593 -30.50 -9.14 -17.94
C ASN A 593 -29.31 -8.23 -17.64
N ALA A 594 -28.09 -8.73 -17.81
CA ALA A 594 -26.86 -7.98 -17.59
C ALA A 594 -25.88 -8.17 -18.77
N PRO A 595 -25.09 -7.14 -19.12
CA PRO A 595 -24.10 -7.21 -20.19
C PRO A 595 -23.01 -8.28 -20.03
N THR A 596 -22.67 -8.65 -18.78
CA THR A 596 -21.65 -9.66 -18.49
C THR A 596 -22.19 -11.09 -18.56
N GLN A 597 -23.51 -11.28 -18.60
CA GLN A 597 -24.12 -12.60 -18.72
C GLN A 597 -23.87 -13.18 -20.12
N SER A 598 -23.43 -14.44 -20.15
CA SER A 598 -22.93 -15.08 -21.37
C SER A 598 -23.99 -15.44 -22.41
N GLY A 599 -25.25 -15.63 -22.01
CA GLY A 599 -26.29 -16.15 -22.90
C GLY A 599 -26.09 -17.63 -23.27
N TYR A 600 -26.89 -18.15 -24.21
CA TYR A 600 -26.90 -19.57 -24.57
C TYR A 600 -26.23 -19.86 -25.91
N PHE A 601 -25.72 -21.08 -26.06
CA PHE A 601 -25.18 -21.58 -27.32
C PHE A 601 -26.31 -21.97 -28.27
N TYR A 602 -26.37 -21.35 -29.44
CA TYR A 602 -27.32 -21.70 -30.49
C TYR A 602 -26.64 -22.51 -31.58
N GLN A 603 -27.33 -23.53 -32.09
CA GLN A 603 -26.92 -24.14 -33.35
C GLN A 603 -27.30 -23.22 -34.52
N GLY A 604 -26.41 -23.08 -35.50
CA GLY A 604 -26.59 -22.13 -36.61
C GLY A 604 -27.93 -22.27 -37.33
N GLY A 605 -28.64 -21.17 -37.55
CA GLY A 605 -29.90 -21.14 -38.30
C GLY A 605 -31.13 -21.68 -37.57
N ALA A 606 -30.97 -22.25 -36.37
CA ALA A 606 -32.06 -22.83 -35.58
C ALA A 606 -32.47 -21.90 -34.42
N SER A 607 -33.67 -21.33 -34.48
CA SER A 607 -34.15 -20.40 -33.42
C SER A 607 -34.54 -21.10 -32.11
N ASP A 608 -34.81 -22.40 -32.14
CA ASP A 608 -35.32 -23.19 -31.00
C ASP A 608 -34.32 -24.27 -30.51
N SER A 609 -33.10 -24.28 -31.06
CA SER A 609 -32.04 -25.21 -30.64
C SER A 609 -30.92 -24.45 -29.90
N TYR A 610 -31.01 -24.45 -28.57
CA TYR A 610 -30.09 -23.73 -27.69
C TYR A 610 -29.66 -24.58 -26.47
N TYR A 611 -28.49 -24.24 -25.92
CA TYR A 611 -27.83 -24.98 -24.84
C TYR A 611 -27.20 -24.03 -23.81
N THR A 612 -27.32 -24.37 -22.53
CA THR A 612 -26.77 -23.59 -21.41
C THR A 612 -25.24 -23.63 -21.41
N PRO A 613 -24.56 -22.53 -21.05
CA PRO A 613 -23.10 -22.52 -21.00
C PRO A 613 -22.53 -23.07 -19.69
N TRP A 614 -23.36 -23.33 -18.68
CA TRP A 614 -22.96 -23.63 -17.30
C TRP A 614 -22.54 -25.10 -17.09
N ASP A 615 -23.01 -26.03 -17.93
CA ASP A 615 -22.89 -27.48 -17.73
C ASP A 615 -21.77 -28.12 -18.59
N VAL A 616 -20.75 -27.34 -18.98
CA VAL A 616 -19.72 -27.82 -19.93
C VAL A 616 -18.31 -27.48 -19.50
N THR A 617 -17.51 -28.52 -19.26
CA THR A 617 -16.06 -28.45 -19.11
C THR A 617 -15.37 -28.62 -20.45
N TYR A 618 -14.18 -28.06 -20.62
CA TYR A 618 -13.38 -28.23 -21.83
C TYR A 618 -13.16 -29.70 -22.20
N GLY A 619 -13.25 -30.01 -23.49
CA GLY A 619 -13.14 -31.36 -24.05
C GLY A 619 -14.41 -32.21 -23.92
N ASN A 620 -15.33 -31.86 -23.00
CA ASN A 620 -16.54 -32.65 -22.74
C ASN A 620 -17.72 -32.25 -23.64
N LYS A 621 -18.58 -33.23 -23.93
CA LYS A 621 -19.81 -33.03 -24.70
C LYS A 621 -20.90 -32.50 -23.78
N HIS A 622 -21.61 -31.47 -24.22
CA HIS A 622 -22.80 -30.95 -23.56
C HIS A 622 -23.87 -32.06 -23.47
N LEU A 623 -24.40 -32.30 -22.27
CA LEU A 623 -25.26 -33.46 -21.95
C LEU A 623 -26.47 -33.61 -22.88
N ASN A 624 -27.14 -32.50 -23.20
CA ASN A 624 -28.38 -32.50 -23.99
C ASN A 624 -28.18 -32.30 -25.50
N TRP A 625 -26.94 -32.33 -26.00
CA TRP A 625 -26.62 -31.99 -27.39
C TRP A 625 -27.28 -32.90 -28.42
N LYS A 626 -27.97 -32.31 -29.40
CA LYS A 626 -28.59 -33.02 -30.54
C LYS A 626 -27.86 -32.68 -31.84
N GLU A 627 -27.32 -33.70 -32.50
CA GLU A 627 -26.66 -33.56 -33.80
C GLU A 627 -27.70 -33.24 -34.89
N LYS A 628 -27.33 -32.35 -35.82
CA LYS A 628 -28.11 -32.08 -37.04
C LYS A 628 -27.71 -33.03 -38.16
N THR A 629 -28.68 -33.50 -38.94
CA THR A 629 -28.37 -34.18 -40.19
C THR A 629 -27.88 -33.17 -41.24
N SER A 630 -27.18 -33.63 -42.29
CA SER A 630 -26.79 -32.73 -43.39
C SER A 630 -27.98 -32.07 -44.08
N GLU A 631 -29.14 -32.70 -44.06
CA GLU A 631 -30.39 -32.15 -44.60
C GLU A 631 -30.91 -31.00 -43.73
N ASP A 632 -30.97 -31.20 -42.40
CA ASP A 632 -31.35 -30.14 -41.46
C ASP A 632 -30.42 -28.93 -41.60
N MET A 633 -29.11 -29.18 -41.69
CA MET A 633 -28.12 -28.13 -41.83
C MET A 633 -28.32 -27.28 -43.10
N ARG A 634 -28.60 -27.93 -44.24
CA ARG A 634 -28.92 -27.25 -45.51
C ARG A 634 -30.18 -26.40 -45.38
N ASN A 635 -31.22 -26.95 -44.75
CA ASN A 635 -32.52 -26.29 -44.59
C ASN A 635 -32.47 -25.10 -43.61
N GLU A 636 -31.50 -25.06 -42.71
CA GLU A 636 -31.41 -24.05 -41.65
C GLU A 636 -30.47 -22.88 -41.95
N LYS A 637 -29.46 -23.10 -42.79
CA LYS A 637 -28.38 -22.14 -43.09
C LYS A 637 -28.84 -20.70 -43.38
N TYR A 638 -29.97 -20.53 -44.08
CA TYR A 638 -30.47 -19.21 -44.49
C TYR A 638 -31.69 -18.71 -43.70
N LYS A 639 -32.14 -19.45 -42.68
CA LYS A 639 -33.34 -19.09 -41.90
C LYS A 639 -33.21 -17.75 -41.16
N TRP A 640 -32.00 -17.29 -40.88
CA TRP A 640 -31.75 -16.03 -40.17
C TRP A 640 -31.41 -14.85 -41.09
N GLU A 641 -31.11 -15.06 -42.37
CA GLU A 641 -30.55 -14.01 -43.25
C GLU A 641 -31.50 -12.82 -43.44
N TYR A 642 -32.80 -13.09 -43.38
CA TYR A 642 -33.87 -12.09 -43.45
C TYR A 642 -34.85 -12.18 -42.27
N GLY A 643 -34.50 -12.98 -41.25
CA GLY A 643 -35.40 -13.34 -40.15
C GLY A 643 -34.97 -12.76 -38.80
N GLN A 644 -35.91 -12.72 -37.87
CA GLN A 644 -35.65 -12.37 -36.47
C GLN A 644 -34.70 -13.36 -35.78
N GLY A 645 -34.73 -14.63 -36.20
CA GLY A 645 -33.92 -15.69 -35.57
C GLY A 645 -34.30 -15.89 -34.10
N PRO A 646 -33.34 -16.09 -33.18
CA PRO A 646 -33.60 -16.16 -31.75
C PRO A 646 -33.79 -14.80 -31.07
N CYS A 647 -33.57 -13.69 -31.78
CA CYS A 647 -33.64 -12.36 -31.21
C CYS A 647 -35.05 -11.98 -30.73
N PRO A 648 -35.19 -11.02 -29.79
CA PRO A 648 -36.47 -10.47 -29.39
C PRO A 648 -37.12 -9.63 -30.50
N SER A 649 -38.41 -9.32 -30.34
CA SER A 649 -39.15 -8.50 -31.32
C SER A 649 -38.49 -7.13 -31.51
N GLY A 650 -38.39 -6.66 -32.76
CA GLY A 650 -37.68 -5.43 -33.13
C GLY A 650 -36.16 -5.58 -33.27
N TYR A 651 -35.65 -6.81 -33.21
CA TYR A 651 -34.25 -7.17 -33.41
C TYR A 651 -34.11 -8.32 -34.41
N LYS A 652 -32.91 -8.46 -34.97
CA LYS A 652 -32.52 -9.57 -35.86
C LYS A 652 -31.09 -10.01 -35.59
N VAL A 653 -30.73 -11.19 -36.08
CA VAL A 653 -29.33 -11.67 -36.06
C VAL A 653 -28.50 -10.78 -37.00
N PRO A 654 -27.29 -10.34 -36.61
CA PRO A 654 -26.47 -9.48 -37.46
C PRO A 654 -26.05 -10.20 -38.73
N ALA A 655 -26.13 -9.53 -39.88
CA ALA A 655 -25.54 -10.02 -41.12
C ALA A 655 -24.00 -10.08 -41.02
N ALA A 656 -23.37 -10.92 -41.84
CA ALA A 656 -21.91 -11.02 -41.89
C ALA A 656 -21.21 -9.69 -42.20
N SER A 657 -21.85 -8.82 -42.98
CA SER A 657 -21.34 -7.48 -43.29
C SER A 657 -21.13 -6.60 -42.05
N HIS A 658 -21.95 -6.77 -41.00
CA HIS A 658 -21.79 -6.03 -39.74
C HIS A 658 -20.50 -6.43 -39.01
N TYR A 659 -20.20 -7.73 -38.96
CA TYR A 659 -18.97 -8.23 -38.35
C TYR A 659 -17.73 -7.89 -39.20
N SER A 660 -17.84 -7.98 -40.53
CA SER A 660 -16.79 -7.52 -41.44
C SER A 660 -16.47 -6.03 -41.23
N ALA A 661 -17.48 -5.19 -41.00
CA ALA A 661 -17.27 -3.77 -40.70
C ALA A 661 -16.51 -3.55 -39.37
N ILE A 662 -16.85 -4.30 -38.33
CA ILE A 662 -16.11 -4.29 -37.04
C ILE A 662 -14.65 -4.69 -37.27
N LYS A 663 -14.41 -5.84 -37.94
CA LYS A 663 -13.05 -6.31 -38.25
C LYS A 663 -12.26 -5.25 -39.02
N SER A 664 -12.84 -4.69 -40.09
CA SER A 664 -12.20 -3.64 -40.87
C SER A 664 -11.90 -2.37 -40.06
N ALA A 665 -12.77 -1.99 -39.12
CA ALA A 665 -12.51 -0.84 -38.23
C ALA A 665 -11.34 -1.10 -37.27
N THR A 666 -11.23 -2.32 -36.75
CA THR A 666 -10.09 -2.71 -35.90
C THR A 666 -8.77 -2.75 -36.68
N GLU A 667 -8.77 -3.26 -37.92
CA GLU A 667 -7.60 -3.25 -38.80
C GLU A 667 -7.13 -1.84 -39.17
N LYS A 668 -8.07 -0.89 -39.23
CA LYS A 668 -7.80 0.54 -39.48
C LYS A 668 -7.45 1.32 -38.21
N ASN A 669 -7.40 0.69 -37.03
CA ASN A 669 -7.20 1.32 -35.72
C ASN A 669 -8.22 2.45 -35.39
N THR A 670 -9.42 2.42 -35.99
CA THR A 670 -10.53 3.30 -35.60
C THR A 670 -11.34 2.73 -34.44
N LEU A 671 -11.13 1.44 -34.14
CA LEU A 671 -11.74 0.71 -33.04
C LEU A 671 -10.65 -0.09 -32.31
N PHE A 672 -10.41 0.21 -31.03
CA PHE A 672 -9.49 -0.54 -30.18
C PHE A 672 -10.19 -1.73 -29.54
N THR A 673 -9.42 -2.79 -29.30
CA THR A 673 -9.91 -4.04 -28.69
C THR A 673 -9.15 -4.32 -27.39
N TYR A 674 -9.90 -4.61 -26.33
CA TYR A 674 -9.37 -4.92 -25.01
C TYR A 674 -9.93 -6.26 -24.53
N GLY A 675 -9.03 -7.24 -24.36
CA GLY A 675 -9.35 -8.50 -23.70
C GLY A 675 -9.18 -8.35 -22.20
N GLY A 676 -10.18 -8.74 -21.41
CA GLY A 676 -10.11 -8.65 -19.95
C GLY A 676 -11.47 -8.72 -19.26
N TYR A 677 -11.48 -8.33 -17.99
CA TYR A 677 -12.63 -8.40 -17.09
C TYR A 677 -13.46 -7.11 -17.10
N VAL A 678 -14.74 -7.27 -17.40
CA VAL A 678 -15.76 -6.22 -17.31
C VAL A 678 -16.68 -6.51 -16.15
N TYR A 679 -16.95 -5.48 -15.37
CA TYR A 679 -17.85 -5.50 -14.23
C TYR A 679 -19.16 -4.83 -14.60
N ASP A 680 -20.27 -5.41 -14.15
CA ASP A 680 -21.59 -4.76 -14.25
C ASP A 680 -22.38 -4.78 -12.93
N ASP A 681 -23.61 -4.26 -12.97
CA ASP A 681 -24.48 -4.11 -11.79
C ASP A 681 -24.97 -5.43 -11.18
N SER A 682 -24.72 -6.58 -11.80
CA SER A 682 -25.05 -7.88 -11.20
C SER A 682 -24.08 -8.30 -10.08
N CYS A 683 -22.97 -7.58 -9.90
CA CYS A 683 -21.98 -7.84 -8.86
C CYS A 683 -22.27 -7.04 -7.59
N PRO A 684 -22.29 -7.66 -6.39
CA PRO A 684 -22.31 -6.93 -5.13
C PRO A 684 -21.05 -6.06 -5.00
N VAL A 685 -21.20 -4.82 -4.52
CA VAL A 685 -20.10 -3.83 -4.40
C VAL A 685 -18.89 -4.35 -3.61
N GLU A 686 -19.09 -5.34 -2.72
CA GLU A 686 -18.06 -5.92 -1.86
C GLU A 686 -17.43 -7.22 -2.37
N ASN A 687 -18.04 -7.91 -3.35
CA ASN A 687 -17.62 -9.25 -3.78
C ASN A 687 -16.88 -9.21 -5.11
N THR A 688 -15.61 -9.58 -5.13
CA THR A 688 -14.88 -9.85 -6.38
C THR A 688 -14.04 -11.11 -6.20
N PRO A 689 -14.16 -12.15 -7.06
CA PRO A 689 -15.15 -12.43 -8.12
C PRO A 689 -16.50 -13.03 -7.63
N PHE A 690 -17.59 -12.84 -8.40
CA PHE A 690 -18.95 -13.39 -8.17
C PHE A 690 -19.36 -14.32 -9.33
N GLY A 691 -19.92 -15.49 -9.02
CA GLY A 691 -20.24 -16.54 -10.00
C GLY A 691 -19.06 -17.42 -10.43
N TRP A 692 -17.84 -17.08 -10.01
CA TRP A 692 -16.64 -17.91 -10.13
C TRP A 692 -15.59 -17.46 -9.11
N GLN A 693 -14.60 -18.31 -8.82
CA GLN A 693 -13.43 -17.97 -7.99
C GLN A 693 -12.21 -18.82 -8.33
N TRP A 694 -11.03 -18.34 -7.95
CA TRP A 694 -9.81 -19.17 -7.93
C TRP A 694 -9.74 -19.93 -6.60
N ASP A 695 -9.54 -21.24 -6.64
CA ASP A 695 -9.29 -22.03 -5.43
C ASP A 695 -7.84 -21.82 -4.91
N SER A 696 -7.49 -22.50 -3.82
CA SER A 696 -6.15 -22.41 -3.22
C SER A 696 -5.03 -22.98 -4.09
N GLU A 697 -5.36 -23.79 -5.09
CA GLU A 697 -4.43 -24.43 -6.03
C GLU A 697 -4.31 -23.64 -7.34
N GLY A 698 -5.10 -22.56 -7.49
CA GLY A 698 -5.10 -21.70 -8.66
C GLY A 698 -5.94 -22.23 -9.81
N ASN A 699 -6.92 -23.09 -9.53
CA ASN A 699 -7.88 -23.58 -10.51
C ASN A 699 -9.14 -22.72 -10.50
N ALA A 700 -9.78 -22.59 -11.65
CA ALA A 700 -11.01 -21.81 -11.78
C ALA A 700 -12.23 -22.66 -11.40
N VAL A 701 -12.96 -22.21 -10.38
CA VAL A 701 -14.19 -22.84 -9.91
C VAL A 701 -15.37 -21.96 -10.29
N ILE A 702 -16.33 -22.51 -11.04
CA ILE A 702 -17.54 -21.80 -11.47
C ILE A 702 -18.72 -22.15 -10.57
N ASP A 703 -19.54 -21.16 -10.25
CA ASP A 703 -20.86 -21.37 -9.63
C ASP A 703 -21.89 -21.63 -10.73
N GLU A 704 -22.41 -22.84 -10.83
CA GLU A 704 -23.38 -23.21 -11.86
C GLU A 704 -24.69 -22.39 -11.81
N THR A 705 -25.03 -21.82 -10.65
CA THR A 705 -26.32 -21.17 -10.39
C THR A 705 -26.34 -19.66 -10.64
N ILE A 706 -25.16 -19.01 -10.70
CA ILE A 706 -25.02 -17.55 -10.75
C ILE A 706 -24.13 -17.12 -11.92
N ASP A 707 -24.50 -16.10 -12.69
CA ASP A 707 -23.67 -15.60 -13.80
C ASP A 707 -22.28 -15.08 -13.36
N CYS A 708 -21.29 -15.18 -14.25
CA CYS A 708 -19.96 -14.59 -14.01
C CYS A 708 -20.03 -13.07 -13.98
N ASN A 709 -19.61 -12.47 -12.86
CA ASN A 709 -19.28 -11.06 -12.76
C ASN A 709 -18.10 -10.85 -11.79
N PRO A 710 -16.93 -10.37 -12.25
CA PRO A 710 -16.68 -9.87 -13.60
C PRO A 710 -16.71 -10.97 -14.67
N ALA A 711 -17.13 -10.63 -15.88
CA ALA A 711 -17.01 -11.51 -17.03
C ALA A 711 -15.79 -11.15 -17.85
N LYS A 712 -15.09 -12.19 -18.33
CA LYS A 712 -14.01 -12.04 -19.30
C LYS A 712 -14.59 -11.91 -20.71
N GLY A 713 -14.00 -11.05 -21.53
CA GLY A 713 -14.45 -10.87 -22.90
C GLY A 713 -13.61 -9.88 -23.70
N THR A 714 -14.11 -9.55 -24.90
CA THR A 714 -13.59 -8.49 -25.75
C THR A 714 -14.43 -7.23 -25.58
N LEU A 715 -13.80 -6.16 -25.11
CA LEU A 715 -14.34 -4.81 -25.13
C LEU A 715 -13.81 -4.07 -26.37
N MET A 716 -14.71 -3.51 -27.15
CA MET A 716 -14.37 -2.65 -28.29
C MET A 716 -14.64 -1.20 -27.92
N VAL A 717 -13.71 -0.30 -28.26
CA VAL A 717 -13.82 1.14 -27.93
C VAL A 717 -13.40 1.97 -29.13
N ARG A 718 -14.17 3.01 -29.48
CA ARG A 718 -13.74 3.97 -30.51
C ARG A 718 -12.41 4.61 -30.15
N SER A 719 -11.52 4.78 -31.12
CA SER A 719 -10.20 5.38 -30.89
C SER A 719 -10.20 6.90 -30.83
N THR A 720 -11.25 7.56 -31.33
CA THR A 720 -11.40 9.01 -31.35
C THR A 720 -12.77 9.44 -30.86
N GLY A 721 -12.84 10.67 -30.31
CA GLY A 721 -14.08 11.24 -29.78
C GLY A 721 -14.50 10.62 -28.44
N GLU A 722 -15.81 10.51 -28.23
CA GLU A 722 -16.36 9.84 -27.04
C GLU A 722 -16.00 8.34 -27.07
N PRO A 723 -15.56 7.74 -25.93
CA PRO A 723 -15.13 6.34 -25.88
C PRO A 723 -16.31 5.37 -25.87
N VAL A 724 -17.19 5.49 -26.87
CA VAL A 724 -18.31 4.58 -27.10
C VAL A 724 -17.77 3.17 -27.18
N ASN A 725 -18.35 2.28 -26.37
CA ASN A 725 -17.85 0.94 -26.22
C ASN A 725 -18.93 -0.13 -26.16
N LEU A 726 -18.56 -1.34 -26.61
CA LEU A 726 -19.41 -2.51 -26.70
C LEU A 726 -18.62 -3.75 -26.24
N PHE A 727 -19.23 -4.58 -25.40
CA PHE A 727 -18.62 -5.77 -24.82
C PHE A 727 -19.26 -7.06 -25.32
N PHE A 728 -18.41 -8.03 -25.68
CA PHE A 728 -18.76 -9.40 -26.01
C PHE A 728 -18.09 -10.34 -25.00
N SER A 729 -18.89 -10.99 -24.15
CA SER A 729 -18.41 -11.96 -23.16
C SER A 729 -17.89 -13.23 -23.84
N TYR A 730 -16.87 -13.86 -23.26
CA TYR A 730 -16.34 -15.11 -23.77
C TYR A 730 -17.09 -16.36 -23.29
N GLY A 731 -17.99 -16.26 -22.32
CA GLY A 731 -18.80 -17.39 -21.85
C GLY A 731 -18.73 -17.56 -20.32
N LYS A 732 -19.21 -18.71 -19.83
CA LYS A 732 -19.06 -19.19 -18.44
C LYS A 732 -18.60 -20.66 -18.39
N ALA A 733 -17.86 -21.12 -19.40
CA ALA A 733 -17.19 -22.41 -19.33
C ALA A 733 -15.70 -22.24 -18.95
N VAL A 734 -15.05 -23.32 -18.49
CA VAL A 734 -13.62 -23.33 -18.08
C VAL A 734 -12.78 -24.16 -19.05
N MET A 735 -11.68 -23.60 -19.55
CA MET A 735 -10.54 -24.40 -20.06
C MET A 735 -9.67 -24.82 -18.90
N THR A 736 -9.49 -26.13 -18.74
CA THR A 736 -8.48 -26.70 -17.83
C THR A 736 -7.28 -27.27 -18.57
N GLU A 737 -7.32 -27.33 -19.91
CA GLU A 737 -6.20 -27.80 -20.73
C GLU A 737 -5.33 -26.63 -21.20
N HIS A 738 -4.02 -26.74 -21.01
CA HIS A 738 -3.03 -25.74 -21.41
C HIS A 738 -2.03 -26.32 -22.43
N GLY A 739 -1.62 -25.49 -23.38
CA GLY A 739 -0.58 -25.78 -24.36
C GLY A 739 0.59 -24.81 -24.30
N SER A 740 1.36 -24.79 -25.38
CA SER A 740 2.60 -24.00 -25.51
C SER A 740 2.43 -22.73 -26.35
N ALA A 741 1.19 -22.34 -26.68
CA ALA A 741 0.96 -21.13 -27.46
C ALA A 741 1.29 -19.88 -26.64
N ALA A 742 1.73 -18.82 -27.32
CA ALA A 742 2.11 -17.57 -26.66
C ALA A 742 0.91 -16.86 -26.00
N GLU A 743 -0.32 -17.16 -26.44
CA GLU A 743 -1.55 -16.63 -25.85
C GLU A 743 -2.05 -17.44 -24.63
N ASP A 744 -1.47 -18.61 -24.36
CA ASP A 744 -1.85 -19.47 -23.23
C ASP A 744 -1.24 -18.96 -21.92
N THR A 745 -2.11 -18.55 -21.01
CA THR A 745 -1.76 -17.98 -19.71
C THR A 745 -1.40 -19.03 -18.65
N GLY A 746 -1.53 -20.34 -18.95
CA GLY A 746 -1.22 -21.46 -18.04
C GLY A 746 -2.09 -21.55 -16.78
N ILE A 747 -3.19 -20.82 -16.75
CA ILE A 747 -4.23 -20.91 -15.71
C ILE A 747 -5.54 -21.29 -16.37
N ASP A 748 -6.45 -21.85 -15.58
CA ASP A 748 -7.75 -22.22 -16.07
C ASP A 748 -8.50 -21.01 -16.65
N GLU A 749 -8.81 -21.04 -17.94
CA GLU A 749 -9.39 -19.87 -18.59
C GLU A 749 -10.90 -19.85 -18.40
N ILE A 750 -11.38 -18.85 -17.66
CA ILE A 750 -12.81 -18.62 -17.40
C ILE A 750 -13.42 -17.84 -18.56
N GLY A 751 -14.55 -18.36 -19.02
CA GLY A 751 -15.37 -17.79 -20.06
C GLY A 751 -14.89 -18.24 -21.41
N ILE A 752 -15.32 -19.44 -21.81
CA ILE A 752 -15.07 -19.99 -23.16
C ILE A 752 -16.39 -20.30 -23.84
N GLY A 753 -16.46 -20.03 -25.14
CA GLY A 753 -17.72 -19.85 -25.84
C GLY A 753 -17.85 -20.47 -27.23
N TYR A 754 -17.55 -21.77 -27.38
CA TYR A 754 -17.76 -22.52 -28.63
C TYR A 754 -18.01 -24.03 -28.38
N LEU A 755 -19.09 -24.58 -28.96
CA LEU A 755 -19.39 -26.01 -28.97
C LEU A 755 -19.18 -26.63 -30.36
N GLY A 756 -18.06 -27.32 -30.56
CA GLY A 756 -17.76 -28.05 -31.79
C GLY A 756 -18.37 -29.46 -31.78
N GLY A 757 -19.44 -29.70 -32.55
CA GLY A 757 -20.17 -30.98 -32.48
C GLY A 757 -20.66 -31.31 -31.06
N GLY A 758 -21.01 -30.28 -30.30
CA GLY A 758 -21.50 -30.38 -28.92
C GLY A 758 -20.42 -30.48 -27.86
N ARG A 759 -19.14 -30.50 -28.22
CA ARG A 759 -18.04 -30.47 -27.26
C ARG A 759 -17.53 -29.06 -27.06
N LEU A 760 -17.27 -28.65 -25.82
CA LEU A 760 -16.59 -27.39 -25.57
C LEU A 760 -15.15 -27.49 -26.05
N LEU A 761 -14.82 -26.68 -27.04
CA LEU A 761 -13.52 -26.65 -27.69
C LEU A 761 -13.11 -25.19 -27.89
N TYR A 762 -11.81 -24.96 -28.08
CA TYR A 762 -11.35 -23.68 -28.60
C TYR A 762 -9.99 -23.81 -29.30
N ASN A 763 -10.04 -24.00 -30.63
CA ASN A 763 -8.92 -24.16 -31.56
C ASN A 763 -7.78 -25.14 -31.15
N THR A 764 -6.86 -25.43 -32.05
CA THR A 764 -5.77 -26.42 -31.83
C THR A 764 -4.54 -25.82 -31.13
N ALA A 765 -4.62 -24.56 -30.69
CA ALA A 765 -3.50 -23.81 -30.12
C ALA A 765 -3.78 -23.31 -28.70
N HIS A 766 -4.78 -23.87 -28.00
CA HIS A 766 -5.12 -23.49 -26.62
C HIS A 766 -5.32 -21.97 -26.44
N ARG A 767 -5.84 -21.28 -27.46
CA ARG A 767 -6.39 -19.93 -27.25
C ARG A 767 -7.72 -20.09 -26.52
N TYR A 768 -8.31 -18.96 -26.14
CA TYR A 768 -9.65 -18.95 -25.56
C TYR A 768 -10.39 -17.69 -25.99
N GLY A 769 -11.71 -17.75 -25.90
CA GLY A 769 -12.60 -16.70 -26.36
C GLY A 769 -13.99 -17.23 -26.65
N ALA A 770 -14.73 -16.54 -27.51
CA ALA A 770 -16.06 -16.94 -27.92
C ALA A 770 -16.34 -16.67 -29.39
N PHE A 771 -17.19 -17.53 -29.96
CA PHE A 771 -17.71 -17.34 -31.29
C PHE A 771 -19.15 -16.81 -31.23
N TYR A 772 -19.50 -15.95 -32.18
CA TYR A 772 -20.83 -15.37 -32.30
C TYR A 772 -21.36 -15.57 -33.73
N TRP A 773 -22.55 -16.13 -33.85
CA TRP A 773 -23.17 -16.35 -35.16
C TRP A 773 -23.53 -15.03 -35.84
N SER A 774 -23.40 -15.03 -37.17
CA SER A 774 -24.12 -14.10 -38.04
C SER A 774 -25.40 -14.76 -38.55
N GLY A 775 -26.32 -13.95 -39.10
CA GLY A 775 -27.52 -14.43 -39.78
C GLY A 775 -27.26 -14.93 -41.20
N SER A 776 -26.04 -14.78 -41.72
CA SER A 776 -25.71 -15.03 -43.13
C SER A 776 -25.16 -16.44 -43.34
N GLY A 777 -25.69 -17.14 -44.34
CA GLY A 777 -25.14 -18.40 -44.83
C GLY A 777 -23.90 -18.20 -45.70
N ASP A 778 -22.99 -19.18 -45.73
CA ASP A 778 -21.83 -19.17 -46.62
C ASP A 778 -22.21 -19.56 -48.05
N SER A 779 -22.10 -18.66 -49.03
CA SER A 779 -22.47 -18.95 -50.42
C SER A 779 -21.70 -20.12 -51.06
N ASN A 780 -20.55 -20.51 -50.51
CA ASN A 780 -19.68 -21.54 -51.08
C ASN A 780 -19.79 -22.90 -50.38
N ALA A 781 -20.61 -23.02 -49.34
CA ALA A 781 -20.76 -24.27 -48.58
C ALA A 781 -22.20 -24.49 -48.12
N ASP A 782 -22.84 -25.57 -48.57
CA ASP A 782 -24.29 -25.79 -48.41
C ASP A 782 -24.75 -26.03 -46.96
N THR A 783 -23.83 -26.31 -46.04
CA THR A 783 -24.14 -26.59 -44.62
C THR A 783 -23.55 -25.57 -43.64
N ASN A 784 -22.90 -24.51 -44.14
CA ASN A 784 -22.15 -23.57 -43.30
C ASN A 784 -22.78 -22.18 -43.21
N MET A 785 -22.59 -21.56 -42.05
CA MET A 785 -22.93 -20.17 -41.78
C MET A 785 -21.70 -19.37 -41.37
N LEU A 786 -21.79 -18.05 -41.57
CA LEU A 786 -20.75 -17.11 -41.19
C LEU A 786 -20.85 -16.75 -39.71
N PHE A 787 -19.70 -16.55 -39.07
CA PHE A 787 -19.59 -16.18 -37.67
C PHE A 787 -18.42 -15.22 -37.46
N ILE A 788 -18.35 -14.61 -36.28
CA ILE A 788 -17.19 -13.87 -35.80
C ILE A 788 -16.56 -14.60 -34.61
N ASP A 789 -15.24 -14.72 -34.65
CA ASP A 789 -14.40 -15.22 -33.57
C ASP A 789 -13.82 -14.03 -32.81
N PHE A 790 -14.09 -13.95 -31.51
CA PHE A 790 -13.39 -13.08 -30.58
C PHE A 790 -12.50 -13.95 -29.70
N TRP A 791 -11.19 -13.82 -29.83
CA TRP A 791 -10.24 -14.51 -28.95
C TRP A 791 -9.52 -13.53 -28.05
N TYR A 792 -8.94 -14.04 -26.98
CA TYR A 792 -7.97 -13.27 -26.24
C TYR A 792 -6.63 -13.22 -26.98
N SER A 793 -6.19 -12.01 -27.34
CA SER A 793 -4.86 -11.80 -27.89
C SER A 793 -4.06 -10.82 -27.05
N LEU A 794 -2.84 -11.24 -26.75
CA LEU A 794 -1.81 -10.39 -26.18
C LEU A 794 -0.87 -9.81 -27.25
N ASN A 795 -0.87 -10.40 -28.46
CA ASN A 795 0.04 -10.12 -29.57
C ASN A 795 -0.52 -9.19 -30.64
N THR A 796 -1.83 -9.21 -30.84
CA THR A 796 -2.45 -8.57 -32.02
C THR A 796 -3.39 -7.45 -31.60
N ASN A 797 -3.32 -6.33 -32.33
CA ASN A 797 -4.30 -5.25 -32.21
C ASN A 797 -5.71 -5.65 -32.70
N VAL A 798 -5.79 -6.78 -33.42
CA VAL A 798 -7.02 -7.32 -34.03
C VAL A 798 -7.20 -8.78 -33.57
N PRO A 799 -7.78 -9.00 -32.37
CA PRO A 799 -8.13 -10.32 -31.87
C PRO A 799 -9.49 -10.81 -32.41
N ILE A 800 -9.74 -10.57 -33.70
CA ILE A 800 -11.05 -10.77 -34.33
C ILE A 800 -10.89 -11.38 -35.71
N ASN A 801 -11.70 -12.39 -36.02
CA ASN A 801 -11.74 -13.01 -37.34
C ASN A 801 -13.18 -13.33 -37.73
N VAL A 802 -13.50 -13.21 -39.01
CA VAL A 802 -14.79 -13.64 -39.57
C VAL A 802 -14.55 -14.95 -40.29
N GLY A 803 -15.32 -15.97 -39.95
CA GLY A 803 -15.14 -17.34 -40.45
C GLY A 803 -16.44 -17.97 -40.93
N THR A 804 -16.33 -19.22 -41.40
CA THR A 804 -17.44 -20.08 -41.81
C THR A 804 -17.33 -21.42 -41.10
N LEU A 805 -18.45 -21.91 -40.55
CA LEU A 805 -18.52 -23.20 -39.87
C LEU A 805 -19.88 -23.85 -40.12
N ASN A 806 -19.93 -25.18 -40.03
CA ASN A 806 -21.19 -25.90 -40.20
C ASN A 806 -22.22 -25.50 -39.13
N THR A 807 -23.51 -25.54 -39.49
CA THR A 807 -24.63 -25.12 -38.62
C THR A 807 -24.90 -26.07 -37.46
N ASN A 808 -24.17 -27.19 -37.37
CA ASN A 808 -24.25 -28.08 -36.24
C ASN A 808 -23.57 -27.48 -35.00
N ASN A 809 -22.57 -26.60 -35.13
CA ASN A 809 -21.85 -26.04 -33.98
C ASN A 809 -22.69 -25.06 -33.13
N GLY A 810 -22.34 -24.93 -31.85
CA GLY A 810 -23.01 -24.06 -30.89
C GLY A 810 -22.19 -22.79 -30.63
N MET A 811 -22.80 -21.61 -30.82
CA MET A 811 -22.16 -20.30 -30.62
C MET A 811 -23.15 -19.30 -30.03
N PHE A 812 -22.66 -18.20 -29.47
CA PHE A 812 -23.53 -17.15 -28.94
C PHE A 812 -24.20 -16.35 -30.05
N VAL A 813 -25.28 -15.64 -29.69
CA VAL A 813 -25.97 -14.71 -30.59
C VAL A 813 -26.13 -13.36 -29.90
N ARG A 814 -25.61 -12.31 -30.55
CA ARG A 814 -25.80 -10.91 -30.17
C ARG A 814 -26.62 -10.21 -31.24
N CYS A 815 -27.74 -9.60 -30.87
CA CYS A 815 -28.68 -9.04 -31.84
C CYS A 815 -28.36 -7.60 -32.23
N VAL A 816 -28.87 -7.20 -33.39
CA VAL A 816 -28.92 -5.82 -33.87
C VAL A 816 -30.37 -5.39 -34.08
N ARG A 817 -30.65 -4.09 -34.00
CA ARG A 817 -31.98 -3.56 -34.32
C ARG A 817 -32.39 -3.94 -35.75
N SER A 818 -33.64 -4.36 -35.94
CA SER A 818 -34.20 -4.49 -37.28
C SER A 818 -34.43 -3.08 -37.82
N GLU A 819 -33.77 -2.74 -38.94
CA GLU A 819 -34.14 -1.55 -39.72
C GLU A 819 -35.63 -1.66 -40.09
N LYS A 820 -36.37 -0.56 -39.92
CA LYS A 820 -37.80 -0.50 -40.25
C LYS A 820 -38.04 -0.54 -41.74
#